data_AF-A0A8C9LL26-F1
#
_entry.id   AF-A0A8C9LL26-F1
#
_cell.length_a   1.000
_cell.length_b   1.000
_cell.length_c   1.000
_cell.angle_alpha   90.00
_cell.angle_beta   90.00
_cell.angle_gamma   90.00
#
_symmetry.space_group_name_H-M   'P 1'
#
loop_
_entity.id
_entity.type
_entity.pdbx_description
1 polymer ?
#
loop_
_entity_poly.entity_id
_entity_poly.type
_entity_poly.pdbx_seq_one_letter_code
_entity_poly.pdbx_strand_id
1 'polypeptide(L)'
;MAFDVSCFFGVVLFSAGCKVITSLDQMCIEKEANKTYNCENLGLSEIPDTLPNTTEFLEFSFNFLPTIHNRTFNRLMNLTILDLTRCQINWIHEDTFQSHHQLNTLVLTGNPLIFMAETSLNGPKSLKHLFLIQTGISNLEFIPVHNLENLESLYLGSNHISSIKFPKEFPARNLKVLDFQNNAIHYLSREDMRSLEQATNLSLNFNGNNVKGIELGAFGSTVFQSLNFGGTPNLSVIFNGLQNSTTQSLWLGTFEDTDDEDISSAMLKGLCEMSVESLNLQKHRFSDFSSTTFQCFTQIQELDLSATHLEGLPSGIKGLNLLKKLVLSVNHFDQLCQINAANFPSLTHLYIRGNVKKLHLGVGCLEKLGNLQTLDLSHNDIEASDCCNLQLRNLSHLQTLNLSHNEPLGLQSQAFKECPRLELLDLAFTRLHINAPQSPFQNLHFLQVLNLTYCFLDTSNQHLLAGLPDLRHLNLKGNHFQDGTIMKTNLLQTVGSLEILILSSCGLLSIDQQAFHSLGKMSHVDLSHNSLTCDSIASVSHFKGIYLNLAANSINIIPRHLLPILSQQSTINFSHNPLDCTCSNIHFLTWYKENLHKLEGSEETTCANPPSVRGVKLSDVKLSCGITAIGIFFLTVFLLLFTILLFFAVKNLLRWKYRHI
;
A
#
# COMPACT_ATOMS: atom_id res chain seq x y z
N MET A 1 -77.10 -1.55 -19.04
CA MET A 1 -77.18 -2.47 -20.21
C MET A 1 -75.81 -3.14 -20.30
N ALA A 2 -75.67 -4.29 -19.63
CA ALA A 2 -75.68 -5.64 -20.24
C ALA A 2 -74.34 -5.91 -20.97
N PHE A 3 -73.33 -6.46 -20.27
CA PHE A 3 -73.01 -7.90 -20.12
C PHE A 3 -72.76 -8.62 -21.45
N ASP A 4 -71.53 -9.11 -21.64
CA ASP A 4 -71.34 -10.55 -21.72
C ASP A 4 -70.00 -10.99 -21.12
N VAL A 5 -70.06 -12.07 -20.35
CA VAL A 5 -69.02 -12.66 -19.50
C VAL A 5 -68.82 -14.11 -19.94
N SER A 6 -67.56 -14.57 -19.81
CA SER A 6 -67.09 -15.95 -19.75
C SER A 6 -66.85 -16.72 -21.06
N CYS A 7 -65.58 -17.11 -21.26
CA CYS A 7 -65.18 -18.43 -20.76
C CYS A 7 -63.66 -18.49 -20.46
N PHE A 8 -63.34 -18.76 -19.19
CA PHE A 8 -62.06 -19.22 -18.65
C PHE A 8 -61.68 -20.61 -19.24
N PHE A 9 -60.38 -20.89 -19.44
CA PHE A 9 -59.69 -22.09 -18.91
C PHE A 9 -58.19 -22.12 -19.30
N GLY A 10 -57.30 -22.17 -18.29
CA GLY A 10 -55.87 -22.59 -18.34
C GLY A 10 -54.92 -21.62 -19.06
N VAL A 11 -53.89 -21.03 -18.46
CA VAL A 11 -52.91 -21.55 -17.50
C VAL A 11 -52.34 -20.36 -16.72
N VAL A 12 -52.66 -20.28 -15.44
CA VAL A 12 -51.79 -19.63 -14.45
C VAL A 12 -50.81 -20.70 -14.01
N LEU A 13 -49.56 -20.63 -14.46
CA LEU A 13 -48.36 -21.17 -13.79
C LEU A 13 -47.13 -20.80 -14.64
N PHE A 14 -46.05 -20.42 -13.97
CA PHE A 14 -44.78 -19.89 -14.48
C PHE A 14 -44.66 -18.37 -14.65
N SER A 15 -45.05 -17.62 -13.61
CA SER A 15 -44.14 -16.58 -13.13
C SER A 15 -42.87 -17.26 -12.61
N ALA A 16 -41.81 -17.31 -13.43
CA ALA A 16 -40.47 -17.55 -12.92
C ALA A 16 -40.07 -16.30 -12.11
N GLY A 17 -40.51 -16.25 -10.86
CA GLY A 17 -39.81 -15.45 -9.86
C GLY A 17 -38.41 -16.04 -9.77
N CYS A 18 -37.42 -15.32 -10.29
CA CYS A 18 -36.03 -15.63 -10.03
C CYS A 18 -35.79 -15.29 -8.55
N LYS A 19 -36.15 -16.23 -7.67
CA LYS A 19 -35.59 -16.28 -6.34
C LYS A 19 -34.13 -16.63 -6.59
N VAL A 20 -33.25 -15.64 -6.49
CA VAL A 20 -31.83 -15.89 -6.35
C VAL A 20 -31.70 -16.67 -5.04
N ILE A 21 -31.74 -18.00 -5.15
CA ILE A 21 -31.13 -18.88 -4.18
C ILE A 21 -29.67 -18.87 -4.61
N THR A 22 -28.90 -17.89 -4.12
CA THR A 22 -27.47 -18.12 -3.97
C THR A 22 -27.35 -19.24 -2.93
N SER A 23 -27.31 -20.50 -3.37
CA SER A 23 -26.33 -21.36 -2.74
C SER A 23 -25.00 -20.75 -3.16
N LEU A 24 -24.45 -19.86 -2.33
CA LEU A 24 -23.00 -19.74 -2.31
C LEU A 24 -22.56 -21.16 -2.01
N ASP A 25 -22.07 -21.88 -3.01
CA ASP A 25 -21.26 -23.05 -2.72
C ASP A 25 -20.19 -22.55 -1.75
N GLN A 26 -20.18 -23.12 -0.53
CA GLN A 26 -19.22 -22.81 0.54
C GLN A 26 -17.84 -23.31 0.11
N MET A 27 -17.30 -22.71 -0.95
CA MET A 27 -16.06 -23.09 -1.58
C MET A 27 -15.03 -22.02 -1.26
N CYS A 28 -13.86 -22.48 -0.83
CA CYS A 28 -12.74 -21.60 -0.62
C CYS A 28 -12.34 -20.91 -1.94
N ILE A 29 -11.92 -19.65 -1.84
CA ILE A 29 -11.42 -18.85 -2.95
C ILE A 29 -9.96 -19.25 -3.20
N GLU A 30 -9.67 -19.70 -4.42
CA GLU A 30 -8.29 -19.96 -4.86
C GLU A 30 -7.60 -18.63 -5.21
N LYS A 31 -6.51 -18.30 -4.51
CA LYS A 31 -5.70 -17.10 -4.76
C LYS A 31 -4.48 -17.40 -5.63
N GLU A 32 -3.89 -18.59 -5.46
CA GLU A 32 -2.79 -19.11 -6.27
C GLU A 32 -3.04 -20.59 -6.55
N ALA A 33 -2.96 -20.96 -7.84
CA ALA A 33 -3.35 -22.28 -8.32
C ALA A 33 -2.67 -23.41 -7.52
N ASN A 34 -3.46 -24.30 -6.92
CA ASN A 34 -3.00 -25.44 -6.12
C ASN A 34 -2.12 -25.11 -4.90
N LYS A 35 -2.07 -23.85 -4.45
CA LYS A 35 -1.11 -23.40 -3.44
C LYS A 35 -1.72 -22.55 -2.33
N THR A 36 -2.51 -21.53 -2.67
CA THR A 36 -3.05 -20.56 -1.70
C THR A 36 -4.57 -20.50 -1.77
N TYR A 37 -5.23 -20.76 -0.64
CA TYR A 37 -6.69 -20.78 -0.52
C TYR A 37 -7.18 -19.94 0.64
N ASN A 38 -8.24 -19.15 0.39
CA ASN A 38 -8.98 -18.40 1.39
C ASN A 38 -10.34 -19.04 1.64
N CYS A 39 -10.55 -19.48 2.87
CA CYS A 39 -11.79 -20.10 3.36
C CYS A 39 -12.42 -19.26 4.48
N GLU A 40 -12.12 -17.97 4.55
CA GLU A 40 -12.52 -17.13 5.68
C GLU A 40 -14.03 -16.91 5.72
N ASN A 41 -14.61 -16.86 6.93
CA ASN A 41 -16.03 -16.54 7.16
C ASN A 41 -17.04 -17.50 6.48
N LEU A 42 -16.64 -18.71 6.13
CA LEU A 42 -17.53 -19.70 5.49
C LEU A 42 -18.36 -20.51 6.51
N GLY A 43 -18.06 -20.39 7.81
CA GLY A 43 -18.76 -21.12 8.87
C GLY A 43 -18.48 -22.62 8.85
N LEU A 44 -17.33 -23.03 8.32
CA LEU A 44 -16.95 -24.43 8.14
C LEU A 44 -16.66 -25.09 9.47
N SER A 45 -17.12 -26.34 9.63
CA SER A 45 -16.85 -27.16 10.82
C SER A 45 -15.70 -28.17 10.63
N GLU A 46 -15.17 -28.26 9.41
CA GLU A 46 -14.07 -29.14 9.03
C GLU A 46 -13.34 -28.57 7.81
N ILE A 47 -12.17 -29.11 7.51
CA ILE A 47 -11.38 -28.71 6.33
C ILE A 47 -12.04 -29.30 5.08
N PRO A 48 -12.39 -28.49 4.06
CA PRO A 48 -13.04 -29.00 2.85
C PRO A 48 -12.19 -30.05 2.13
N ASP A 49 -12.80 -31.17 1.79
CA ASP A 49 -12.17 -32.24 1.00
C ASP A 49 -11.77 -31.79 -0.42
N THR A 50 -12.36 -30.70 -0.90
CA THR A 50 -12.08 -30.09 -2.20
C THR A 50 -10.72 -29.38 -2.27
N LEU A 51 -10.13 -28.99 -1.14
CA LEU A 51 -8.79 -28.39 -1.12
C LEU A 51 -7.75 -29.40 -1.60
N PRO A 52 -6.76 -29.05 -2.44
CA PRO A 52 -5.74 -29.99 -2.88
C PRO A 52 -4.72 -30.30 -1.77
N ASN A 53 -4.14 -31.50 -1.79
CA ASN A 53 -3.12 -31.90 -0.80
C ASN A 53 -1.84 -31.06 -0.88
N THR A 54 -1.63 -30.36 -2.00
CA THR A 54 -0.48 -29.48 -2.25
C THR A 54 -0.63 -28.08 -1.66
N THR A 55 -1.76 -27.76 -1.02
CA THR A 55 -1.98 -26.45 -0.39
C THR A 55 -0.85 -26.13 0.59
N GLU A 56 -0.20 -24.98 0.40
CA GLU A 56 0.90 -24.48 1.23
C GLU A 56 0.44 -23.36 2.16
N PHE A 57 -0.51 -22.53 1.72
CA PHE A 57 -1.06 -21.42 2.50
C PHE A 57 -2.58 -21.54 2.58
N LEU A 58 -3.09 -21.72 3.79
CA LEU A 58 -4.52 -21.78 4.09
C LEU A 58 -4.94 -20.65 5.04
N GLU A 59 -5.75 -19.72 4.53
CA GLU A 59 -6.44 -18.69 5.32
C GLU A 59 -7.80 -19.28 5.77
N PHE A 60 -7.90 -19.77 7.01
CA PHE A 60 -9.09 -20.49 7.52
C PHE A 60 -9.80 -19.74 8.66
N SER A 61 -9.56 -18.43 8.77
CA SER A 61 -10.06 -17.60 9.88
C SER A 61 -11.60 -17.52 9.94
N PHE A 62 -12.13 -17.25 11.13
CA PHE A 62 -13.58 -17.08 11.38
C PHE A 62 -14.46 -18.28 10.98
N ASN A 63 -13.93 -19.50 11.09
CA ASN A 63 -14.69 -20.75 10.97
C ASN A 63 -15.03 -21.33 12.36
N PHE A 64 -15.48 -22.59 12.42
CA PHE A 64 -15.93 -23.22 13.66
C PHE A 64 -15.21 -24.56 13.88
N LEU A 65 -14.07 -24.53 14.58
CA LEU A 65 -13.29 -25.71 14.94
C LEU A 65 -13.17 -25.82 16.46
N PRO A 66 -14.21 -26.25 17.21
CA PRO A 66 -14.16 -26.28 18.67
C PRO A 66 -13.01 -27.11 19.25
N THR A 67 -12.60 -28.15 18.51
CA THR A 67 -11.47 -29.02 18.83
C THR A 67 -10.69 -29.31 17.56
N ILE A 68 -9.37 -29.33 17.67
CA ILE A 68 -8.46 -29.79 16.61
C ILE A 68 -7.61 -30.94 17.13
N HIS A 69 -7.39 -31.93 16.25
CA HIS A 69 -6.70 -33.17 16.58
C HIS A 69 -5.92 -33.70 15.36
N ASN A 70 -5.23 -34.82 15.54
CA ASN A 70 -4.33 -35.43 14.55
C ASN A 70 -4.95 -35.84 13.20
N ARG A 71 -6.26 -35.67 12.98
CA ARG A 71 -6.93 -35.92 11.68
C ARG A 71 -7.49 -34.65 11.05
N THR A 72 -7.54 -33.53 11.78
CA THR A 72 -8.15 -32.28 11.28
C THR A 72 -7.43 -31.77 10.03
N PHE A 73 -6.09 -31.82 10.02
CA PHE A 73 -5.27 -31.26 8.94
C PHE A 73 -4.38 -32.30 8.23
N ASN A 74 -4.44 -33.59 8.62
CA ASN A 74 -3.46 -34.61 8.25
C ASN A 74 -3.23 -34.80 6.73
N ARG A 75 -4.23 -34.44 5.91
CA ARG A 75 -4.19 -34.52 4.45
C ARG A 75 -3.36 -33.39 3.80
N LEU A 76 -3.28 -32.23 4.45
CA LEU A 76 -2.61 -31.03 3.95
C LEU A 76 -1.15 -30.99 4.45
N MET A 77 -0.35 -31.98 4.05
CA MET A 77 1.00 -32.19 4.59
C MET A 77 2.01 -31.08 4.21
N ASN A 78 1.73 -30.33 3.15
CA ASN A 78 2.60 -29.27 2.62
C ASN A 78 2.33 -27.89 3.22
N LEU A 79 1.47 -27.78 4.23
CA LEU A 79 1.19 -26.49 4.85
C LEU A 79 2.47 -25.84 5.40
N THR A 80 2.67 -24.59 4.97
CA THR A 80 3.73 -23.68 5.43
C THR A 80 3.16 -22.54 6.26
N ILE A 81 1.94 -22.08 5.95
CA ILE A 81 1.21 -21.05 6.69
C ILE A 81 -0.22 -21.53 6.93
N LEU A 82 -0.64 -21.52 8.19
CA LEU A 82 -1.99 -21.87 8.59
C LEU A 82 -2.57 -20.80 9.52
N ASP A 83 -3.63 -20.14 9.05
CA ASP A 83 -4.37 -19.15 9.84
C ASP A 83 -5.68 -19.74 10.38
N LEU A 84 -5.77 -19.87 11.71
CA LEU A 84 -6.94 -20.34 12.45
C LEU A 84 -7.52 -19.24 13.35
N THR A 85 -7.34 -17.98 12.98
CA THR A 85 -7.82 -16.83 13.76
C THR A 85 -9.32 -16.93 14.02
N ARG A 86 -9.72 -16.79 15.29
CA ARG A 86 -11.13 -16.79 15.74
C ARG A 86 -11.95 -17.97 15.23
N CYS A 87 -11.35 -19.16 15.20
CA CYS A 87 -12.03 -20.42 14.86
C CYS A 87 -12.81 -21.05 16.03
N GLN A 88 -12.91 -20.34 17.17
CA GLN A 88 -13.56 -20.82 18.40
C GLN A 88 -12.94 -22.12 18.95
N ILE A 89 -11.63 -22.32 18.73
CA ILE A 89 -10.90 -23.49 19.21
C ILE A 89 -10.79 -23.42 20.74
N ASN A 90 -11.19 -24.51 21.41
CA ASN A 90 -11.05 -24.67 22.85
C ASN A 90 -9.95 -25.69 23.20
N TRP A 91 -9.75 -26.70 22.35
CA TRP A 91 -8.86 -27.84 22.63
C TRP A 91 -7.92 -28.11 21.46
N ILE A 92 -6.62 -28.20 21.75
CA ILE A 92 -5.61 -28.68 20.79
C ILE A 92 -5.05 -29.99 21.35
N HIS A 93 -5.43 -31.10 20.74
CA HIS A 93 -5.06 -32.44 21.20
C HIS A 93 -3.63 -32.85 20.79
N GLU A 94 -3.20 -34.00 21.32
CA GLU A 94 -1.93 -34.64 20.99
C GLU A 94 -1.75 -34.80 19.48
N ASP A 95 -0.52 -34.57 19.02
CA ASP A 95 -0.08 -34.82 17.65
C ASP A 95 -0.92 -34.12 16.56
N THR A 96 -1.65 -33.05 16.91
CA THR A 96 -2.50 -32.29 15.98
C THR A 96 -1.75 -31.90 14.72
N PHE A 97 -0.50 -31.43 14.87
CA PHE A 97 0.32 -30.99 13.76
C PHE A 97 1.41 -32.00 13.33
N GLN A 98 1.35 -33.27 13.74
CA GLN A 98 2.45 -34.24 13.53
C GLN A 98 2.99 -34.35 12.09
N SER A 99 2.12 -34.22 11.07
CA SER A 99 2.49 -34.38 9.66
C SER A 99 3.01 -33.10 8.99
N HIS A 100 2.93 -31.94 9.66
CA HIS A 100 3.16 -30.63 9.04
C HIS A 100 4.59 -30.14 9.26
N HIS A 101 5.56 -30.90 8.76
CA HIS A 101 6.98 -30.63 8.99
C HIS A 101 7.48 -29.31 8.39
N GLN A 102 6.78 -28.81 7.36
CA GLN A 102 7.10 -27.58 6.65
C GLN A 102 6.40 -26.34 7.25
N LEU A 103 5.52 -26.53 8.24
CA LEU A 103 4.76 -25.43 8.83
C LEU A 103 5.73 -24.44 9.49
N ASN A 104 5.65 -23.21 9.01
CA ASN A 104 6.52 -22.09 9.38
C ASN A 104 5.74 -21.07 10.24
N THR A 105 4.51 -20.76 9.84
CA THR A 105 3.63 -19.82 10.55
C THR A 105 2.35 -20.49 10.99
N LEU A 106 2.04 -20.39 12.28
CA LEU A 106 0.78 -20.83 12.86
C LEU A 106 0.10 -19.67 13.60
N VAL A 107 -1.13 -19.34 13.17
CA VAL A 107 -1.93 -18.27 13.78
C VAL A 107 -3.12 -18.87 14.53
N LEU A 108 -3.16 -18.68 15.84
CA LEU A 108 -4.22 -19.14 16.75
C LEU A 108 -4.93 -17.97 17.45
N THR A 109 -4.77 -16.75 16.93
CA THR A 109 -5.28 -15.51 17.51
C THR A 109 -6.79 -15.57 17.78
N GLY A 110 -7.21 -15.10 18.96
CA GLY A 110 -8.64 -14.97 19.29
C GLY A 110 -9.39 -16.29 19.47
N ASN A 111 -8.69 -17.39 19.76
CA ASN A 111 -9.32 -18.66 20.12
C ASN A 111 -9.38 -18.82 21.65
N PRO A 112 -10.53 -19.18 22.24
CA PRO A 112 -10.67 -19.36 23.69
C PRO A 112 -10.04 -20.68 24.16
N LEU A 113 -8.72 -20.79 24.06
CA LEU A 113 -8.00 -22.03 24.34
C LEU A 113 -8.10 -22.38 25.83
N ILE A 114 -8.68 -23.55 26.11
CA ILE A 114 -8.76 -24.11 27.46
C ILE A 114 -7.52 -24.97 27.74
N PHE A 115 -7.04 -25.70 26.74
CA PHE A 115 -5.90 -26.61 26.89
C PHE A 115 -5.18 -26.89 25.56
N MET A 116 -3.85 -26.95 25.64
CA MET A 116 -2.96 -27.42 24.58
C MET A 116 -2.16 -28.63 25.09
N ALA A 117 -2.21 -29.75 24.36
CA ALA A 117 -1.43 -30.94 24.70
C ALA A 117 0.07 -30.74 24.45
N GLU A 118 0.92 -31.40 25.24
CA GLU A 118 2.38 -31.25 25.14
C GLU A 118 2.95 -31.64 23.76
N THR A 119 2.38 -32.65 23.11
CA THR A 119 2.83 -33.11 21.79
C THR A 119 2.14 -32.40 20.63
N SER A 120 1.28 -31.41 20.90
CA SER A 120 0.48 -30.75 19.85
C SER A 120 1.34 -30.12 18.75
N LEU A 121 2.53 -29.59 19.09
CA LEU A 121 3.46 -28.89 18.20
C LEU A 121 4.71 -29.71 17.81
N ASN A 122 4.71 -31.04 18.01
CA ASN A 122 5.88 -31.88 17.71
C ASN A 122 6.19 -32.06 16.20
N GLY A 123 5.20 -31.87 15.33
CA GLY A 123 5.39 -32.06 13.88
C GLY A 123 6.13 -30.93 13.17
N PRO A 124 5.75 -29.65 13.38
CA PRO A 124 6.36 -28.47 12.76
C PRO A 124 7.83 -28.23 13.14
N LYS A 125 8.75 -28.88 12.44
CA LYS A 125 10.20 -28.71 12.67
C LYS A 125 10.72 -27.35 12.20
N SER A 126 10.00 -26.67 11.31
CA SER A 126 10.38 -25.38 10.72
C SER A 126 9.59 -24.21 11.28
N LEU A 127 8.89 -24.38 12.41
CA LEU A 127 8.03 -23.33 12.98
C LEU A 127 8.88 -22.14 13.42
N LYS A 128 8.63 -20.97 12.81
CA LYS A 128 9.32 -19.71 13.11
C LYS A 128 8.39 -18.70 13.77
N HIS A 129 7.12 -18.66 13.38
CA HIS A 129 6.18 -17.64 13.84
C HIS A 129 4.96 -18.28 14.47
N LEU A 130 4.73 -17.99 15.75
CA LEU A 130 3.59 -18.49 16.51
C LEU A 130 2.81 -17.31 17.09
N PHE A 131 1.52 -17.24 16.74
CA PHE A 131 0.61 -16.20 17.22
C PHE A 131 -0.44 -16.79 18.16
N LEU A 132 -0.37 -16.41 19.43
CA LEU A 132 -1.27 -16.80 20.51
C LEU A 132 -1.95 -15.55 21.13
N ILE A 133 -2.19 -14.53 20.31
CA ILE A 133 -2.78 -13.26 20.73
C ILE A 133 -4.24 -13.49 21.16
N GLN A 134 -4.66 -12.91 22.28
CA GLN A 134 -6.05 -12.99 22.75
C GLN A 134 -6.57 -14.43 22.86
N THR A 135 -5.76 -15.32 23.43
CA THR A 135 -6.13 -16.74 23.62
C THR A 135 -6.57 -17.08 25.04
N GLY A 136 -6.48 -16.11 25.96
CA GLY A 136 -6.85 -16.27 27.37
C GLY A 136 -5.73 -16.83 28.24
N ILE A 137 -4.51 -16.94 27.72
CA ILE A 137 -3.35 -17.45 28.45
C ILE A 137 -3.05 -16.55 29.65
N SER A 138 -2.84 -17.14 30.83
CA SER A 138 -2.42 -16.43 32.04
C SER A 138 -1.00 -16.78 32.51
N ASN A 139 -0.46 -17.91 32.06
CA ASN A 139 0.87 -18.42 32.42
C ASN A 139 1.56 -18.98 31.16
N LEU A 140 2.85 -18.69 31.00
CA LEU A 140 3.67 -19.16 29.88
C LEU A 140 3.88 -20.66 29.85
N GLU A 141 3.72 -21.36 30.98
CA GLU A 141 3.68 -22.83 31.03
C GLU A 141 2.53 -23.45 30.22
N PHE A 142 1.53 -22.66 29.80
CA PHE A 142 0.49 -23.11 28.89
C PHE A 142 1.04 -23.52 27.51
N ILE A 143 2.17 -22.92 27.11
CA ILE A 143 2.75 -23.13 25.79
C ILE A 143 3.65 -24.36 25.85
N PRO A 144 3.37 -25.41 25.06
CA PRO A 144 4.25 -26.57 25.01
C PRO A 144 5.59 -26.15 24.41
N VAL A 145 6.64 -26.25 25.21
CA VAL A 145 7.98 -25.74 24.85
C VAL A 145 8.77 -26.71 24.00
N HIS A 146 8.35 -27.97 23.97
CA HIS A 146 8.96 -29.01 23.15
C HIS A 146 8.81 -28.63 21.66
N ASN A 147 9.93 -28.70 20.93
CA ASN A 147 10.00 -28.45 19.49
C ASN A 147 9.87 -26.97 19.03
N LEU A 148 10.04 -25.99 19.93
CA LEU A 148 10.12 -24.55 19.58
C LEU A 148 11.54 -24.05 19.25
N GLU A 149 12.47 -24.96 18.96
CA GLU A 149 13.90 -24.68 18.80
C GLU A 149 14.26 -23.67 17.68
N ASN A 150 13.38 -23.54 16.68
CA ASN A 150 13.55 -22.68 15.50
C ASN A 150 12.68 -21.42 15.55
N LEU A 151 12.00 -21.17 16.67
CA LEU A 151 11.08 -20.06 16.81
C LEU A 151 11.84 -18.72 16.73
N GLU A 152 11.41 -17.86 15.82
CA GLU A 152 11.94 -16.52 15.61
C GLU A 152 11.00 -15.45 16.19
N SER A 153 9.68 -15.70 16.21
CA SER A 153 8.67 -14.76 16.68
C SER A 153 7.58 -15.43 17.49
N LEU A 154 7.33 -14.91 18.69
CA LEU A 154 6.26 -15.35 19.57
C LEU A 154 5.38 -14.16 19.97
N TYR A 155 4.11 -14.21 19.56
CA TYR A 155 3.15 -13.15 19.86
C TYR A 155 2.13 -13.60 20.90
N LEU A 156 2.14 -12.93 22.04
CA LEU A 156 1.35 -13.25 23.24
C LEU A 156 0.50 -12.06 23.70
N GLY A 157 0.24 -11.10 22.81
CA GLY A 157 -0.50 -9.91 23.16
C GLY A 157 -1.96 -10.17 23.57
N SER A 158 -2.56 -9.23 24.31
CA SER A 158 -3.97 -9.26 24.73
C SER A 158 -4.37 -10.52 25.51
N ASN A 159 -3.46 -11.01 26.35
CA ASN A 159 -3.67 -12.15 27.24
C ASN A 159 -3.73 -11.67 28.70
N HIS A 160 -3.70 -12.61 29.66
CA HIS A 160 -3.71 -12.34 31.09
C HIS A 160 -2.35 -12.58 31.75
N ILE A 161 -1.25 -12.40 30.99
CA ILE A 161 0.11 -12.69 31.45
C ILE A 161 0.60 -11.57 32.36
N SER A 162 1.14 -11.92 33.53
CA SER A 162 1.67 -10.94 34.50
C SER A 162 3.18 -11.06 34.76
N SER A 163 3.83 -12.13 34.31
CA SER A 163 5.28 -12.35 34.37
C SER A 163 5.75 -12.93 33.04
N ILE A 164 6.95 -12.52 32.62
CA ILE A 164 7.55 -13.00 31.36
C ILE A 164 8.52 -14.16 31.57
N LYS A 165 8.60 -14.70 32.79
CA LYS A 165 9.47 -15.82 33.12
C LYS A 165 9.05 -17.06 32.35
N PHE A 166 9.84 -17.42 31.34
CA PHE A 166 9.68 -18.69 30.65
C PHE A 166 10.18 -19.86 31.52
N PRO A 167 9.63 -21.06 31.32
CA PRO A 167 10.19 -22.29 31.88
C PRO A 167 11.62 -22.50 31.35
N LYS A 168 12.45 -23.20 32.12
CA LYS A 168 13.90 -23.34 31.85
C LYS A 168 14.20 -24.04 30.52
N GLU A 169 13.26 -24.86 30.07
CA GLU A 169 13.34 -25.68 28.87
C GLU A 169 13.03 -24.88 27.59
N PHE A 170 12.55 -23.63 27.70
CA PHE A 170 12.20 -22.81 26.55
C PHE A 170 13.43 -22.38 25.73
N PRO A 171 13.48 -22.66 24.42
CA PRO A 171 14.63 -22.34 23.58
C PRO A 171 14.58 -20.90 23.03
N ALA A 172 15.26 -19.95 23.69
CA ALA A 172 15.27 -18.54 23.26
C ALA A 172 16.36 -18.18 22.23
N ARG A 173 17.27 -19.09 21.88
CA ARG A 173 18.47 -18.82 21.05
C ARG A 173 18.20 -18.17 19.68
N ASN A 174 17.11 -18.56 19.03
CA ASN A 174 16.73 -18.08 17.69
C ASN A 174 15.69 -16.95 17.75
N LEU A 175 15.17 -16.65 18.94
CA LEU A 175 14.08 -15.71 19.11
C LEU A 175 14.54 -14.28 18.80
N LYS A 176 13.78 -13.58 17.96
CA LYS A 176 14.02 -12.21 17.52
C LYS A 176 12.91 -11.26 17.93
N VAL A 177 11.68 -11.75 18.03
CA VAL A 177 10.50 -10.96 18.41
C VAL A 177 9.75 -11.69 19.51
N LEU A 178 9.50 -10.99 20.61
CA LEU A 178 8.64 -11.47 21.68
C LEU A 178 7.69 -10.34 22.10
N ASP A 179 6.41 -10.58 21.87
CA ASP A 179 5.39 -9.55 21.99
C ASP A 179 4.42 -9.87 23.13
N PHE A 180 4.41 -9.00 24.14
CA PHE A 180 3.52 -9.03 25.29
C PHE A 180 2.54 -7.87 25.30
N GLN A 181 2.25 -7.25 24.15
CA GLN A 181 1.39 -6.07 24.08
C GLN A 181 0.06 -6.30 24.81
N ASN A 182 -0.42 -5.32 25.58
CA ASN A 182 -1.72 -5.34 26.23
C ASN A 182 -1.89 -6.58 27.15
N ASN A 183 -0.96 -6.76 28.08
CA ASN A 183 -1.02 -7.80 29.13
C ASN A 183 -1.07 -7.14 30.53
N ALA A 184 -0.93 -7.93 31.59
CA ALA A 184 -0.98 -7.49 32.98
C ALA A 184 0.41 -7.44 33.66
N ILE A 185 1.47 -7.23 32.87
CA ILE A 185 2.86 -7.20 33.38
C ILE A 185 3.07 -5.90 34.15
N HIS A 186 3.45 -6.03 35.42
CA HIS A 186 3.64 -4.88 36.32
C HIS A 186 5.02 -4.82 36.97
N TYR A 187 5.78 -5.92 36.94
CA TYR A 187 7.13 -6.00 37.49
C TYR A 187 8.03 -6.85 36.59
N LEU A 188 9.30 -6.44 36.44
CA LEU A 188 10.31 -7.18 35.68
C LEU A 188 11.54 -7.45 36.57
N SER A 189 11.82 -8.72 36.85
CA SER A 189 12.93 -9.17 37.69
C SER A 189 14.15 -9.61 36.87
N ARG A 190 15.29 -9.84 37.54
CA ARG A 190 16.45 -10.50 36.91
C ARG A 190 16.14 -11.93 36.48
N GLU A 191 15.29 -12.65 37.21
CA GLU A 191 14.91 -14.01 36.84
C GLU A 191 14.09 -14.05 35.55
N ASP A 192 13.20 -13.08 35.36
CA ASP A 192 12.44 -12.90 34.12
C ASP A 192 13.40 -12.75 32.93
N MET A 193 14.38 -11.85 33.05
CA MET A 193 15.34 -11.58 31.96
C MET A 193 16.35 -12.71 31.73
N ARG A 194 16.75 -13.44 32.78
CA ARG A 194 17.61 -14.63 32.64
C ARG A 194 16.97 -15.72 31.77
N SER A 195 15.65 -15.84 31.78
CA SER A 195 14.97 -16.80 30.89
C SER A 195 15.15 -16.49 29.40
N LEU A 196 15.59 -15.28 29.05
CA LEU A 196 15.80 -14.80 27.69
C LEU A 196 17.29 -14.55 27.37
N GLU A 197 18.22 -14.96 28.25
CA GLU A 197 19.65 -14.66 28.10
C GLU A 197 20.32 -15.29 26.87
N GLN A 198 19.72 -16.35 26.32
CA GLN A 198 20.20 -17.00 25.11
C GLN A 198 19.88 -16.21 23.83
N ALA A 199 18.90 -15.30 23.88
CA ALA A 199 18.48 -14.52 22.74
C ALA A 199 19.48 -13.39 22.45
N THR A 200 19.67 -13.09 21.17
CA THR A 200 20.53 -11.99 20.69
C THR A 200 19.75 -11.12 19.72
N ASN A 201 19.90 -9.80 19.83
CA ASN A 201 19.13 -8.79 19.08
C ASN A 201 17.61 -9.00 19.22
N LEU A 202 17.17 -9.24 20.46
CA LEU A 202 15.76 -9.47 20.77
C LEU A 202 14.99 -8.15 20.72
N SER A 203 13.81 -8.19 20.12
CA SER A 203 12.80 -7.13 20.21
C SER A 203 11.74 -7.53 21.23
N LEU A 204 11.61 -6.77 22.31
CA LEU A 204 10.60 -6.97 23.35
C LEU A 204 9.54 -5.88 23.28
N ASN A 205 8.28 -6.30 23.17
CA ASN A 205 7.15 -5.39 23.17
C ASN A 205 6.33 -5.53 24.46
N PHE A 206 6.38 -4.51 25.31
CA PHE A 206 5.57 -4.35 26.52
C PHE A 206 4.50 -3.26 26.38
N ASN A 207 4.22 -2.77 25.16
CA ASN A 207 3.20 -1.76 24.92
C ASN A 207 1.87 -2.10 25.59
N GLY A 208 1.23 -1.15 26.27
CA GLY A 208 -0.03 -1.37 26.96
C GLY A 208 0.07 -2.24 28.22
N ASN A 209 1.27 -2.43 28.78
CA ASN A 209 1.46 -3.00 30.11
C ASN A 209 1.71 -1.90 31.14
N ASN A 210 1.27 -2.12 32.38
CA ASN A 210 1.42 -1.17 33.47
C ASN A 210 2.65 -1.49 34.33
N VAL A 211 3.85 -1.35 33.76
CA VAL A 211 5.12 -1.65 34.43
C VAL A 211 5.40 -0.62 35.51
N LYS A 212 5.26 -1.03 36.78
CA LYS A 212 5.45 -0.19 37.96
C LYS A 212 6.82 -0.36 38.62
N GLY A 213 7.55 -1.42 38.29
CA GLY A 213 8.86 -1.67 38.84
C GLY A 213 9.72 -2.55 37.93
N ILE A 214 11.02 -2.29 37.93
CA ILE A 214 12.04 -3.10 37.28
C ILE A 214 13.16 -3.31 38.29
N GLU A 215 13.60 -4.54 38.48
CA GLU A 215 14.74 -4.86 39.33
C GLU A 215 16.03 -4.28 38.71
N LEU A 216 16.79 -3.51 39.50
CA LEU A 216 18.03 -2.87 39.03
C LEU A 216 19.00 -3.91 38.43
N GLY A 217 19.45 -3.65 37.21
CA GLY A 217 20.38 -4.53 36.49
C GLY A 217 19.72 -5.73 35.80
N ALA A 218 18.38 -5.82 35.78
CA ALA A 218 17.67 -6.88 35.03
C ALA A 218 18.04 -6.89 33.53
N PHE A 219 18.32 -5.73 32.94
CA PHE A 219 18.65 -5.56 31.52
C PHE A 219 20.14 -5.38 31.22
N GLY A 220 21.02 -5.42 32.24
CA GLY A 220 22.40 -4.94 32.13
C GLY A 220 23.36 -5.82 31.30
N SER A 221 22.98 -7.04 30.94
CA SER A 221 23.83 -7.99 30.18
C SER A 221 23.35 -8.25 28.76
N THR A 222 22.23 -7.65 28.34
CA THR A 222 21.53 -8.04 27.11
C THR A 222 21.49 -6.87 26.14
N VAL A 223 21.84 -7.14 24.88
CA VAL A 223 21.75 -6.17 23.78
C VAL A 223 20.43 -6.40 23.06
N PHE A 224 19.56 -5.39 23.08
CA PHE A 224 18.24 -5.44 22.47
C PHE A 224 18.24 -4.76 21.11
N GLN A 225 17.43 -5.31 20.21
CA GLN A 225 17.10 -4.65 18.95
C GLN A 225 16.07 -3.55 19.20
N SER A 226 15.02 -3.87 19.95
CA SER A 226 13.96 -2.93 20.29
C SER A 226 13.39 -3.23 21.66
N LEU A 227 13.12 -2.19 22.43
CA LEU A 227 12.34 -2.24 23.65
C LEU A 227 11.17 -1.27 23.51
N ASN A 228 9.95 -1.75 23.66
CA ASN A 228 8.75 -0.92 23.61
C ASN A 228 8.02 -0.97 24.94
N PHE A 229 7.92 0.15 25.64
CA PHE A 229 7.16 0.31 26.90
C PHE A 229 6.01 1.29 26.71
N GLY A 230 5.31 1.17 25.59
CA GLY A 230 4.27 2.11 25.23
C GLY A 230 3.13 2.25 26.21
N GLY A 231 2.69 3.49 26.46
CA GLY A 231 1.63 3.78 27.42
C GLY A 231 2.02 3.44 28.87
N THR A 232 3.31 3.38 29.18
CA THR A 232 3.78 3.19 30.56
C THR A 232 3.53 4.46 31.39
N PRO A 233 2.90 4.35 32.58
CA PRO A 233 2.52 5.53 33.36
C PRO A 233 3.70 6.22 34.05
N ASN A 234 4.89 5.61 34.09
CA ASN A 234 6.04 6.19 34.78
C ASN A 234 7.36 5.93 34.04
N LEU A 235 7.81 6.91 33.27
CA LEU A 235 9.08 6.83 32.54
C LEU A 235 10.30 6.72 33.46
N SER A 236 10.25 7.28 34.67
CA SER A 236 11.38 7.19 35.63
C SER A 236 11.66 5.76 36.04
N VAL A 237 10.61 4.94 36.21
CA VAL A 237 10.75 3.50 36.49
C VAL A 237 11.50 2.81 35.36
N ILE A 238 11.16 3.14 34.12
CA ILE A 238 11.77 2.53 32.94
C ILE A 238 13.23 2.95 32.81
N PHE A 239 13.54 4.25 32.86
CA PHE A 239 14.92 4.73 32.73
C PHE A 239 15.83 4.20 33.85
N ASN A 240 15.35 4.17 35.10
CA ASN A 240 16.12 3.60 36.21
C ASN A 240 16.30 2.09 36.08
N GLY A 241 15.26 1.38 35.60
CA GLY A 241 15.30 -0.08 35.40
C GLY A 241 16.21 -0.53 34.27
N LEU A 242 16.31 0.29 33.22
CA LEU A 242 17.12 0.03 32.02
C LEU A 242 18.57 0.52 32.15
N GLN A 243 19.01 0.92 33.34
CA GLN A 243 20.38 1.33 33.60
C GLN A 243 21.40 0.28 33.13
N ASN A 244 22.45 0.71 32.45
CA ASN A 244 23.50 -0.11 31.83
C ASN A 244 23.01 -1.07 30.73
N SER A 245 21.82 -0.84 30.15
CA SER A 245 21.35 -1.59 28.99
C SER A 245 21.80 -0.96 27.67
N THR A 246 21.83 -1.79 26.62
CA THR A 246 22.07 -1.36 25.25
C THR A 246 20.87 -1.77 24.39
N THR A 247 20.24 -0.80 23.74
CA THR A 247 19.18 -1.07 22.77
C THR A 247 19.33 -0.19 21.53
N GLN A 248 19.06 -0.75 20.35
CA GLN A 248 19.03 0.06 19.13
C GLN A 248 17.81 0.99 19.13
N SER A 249 16.61 0.47 19.43
CA SER A 249 15.38 1.26 19.48
C SER A 249 14.73 1.19 20.85
N LEU A 250 14.33 2.35 21.38
CA LEU A 250 13.56 2.48 22.61
C LEU A 250 12.29 3.28 22.34
N TRP A 251 11.15 2.62 22.43
CA TRP A 251 9.83 3.23 22.24
C TRP A 251 9.18 3.47 23.60
N LEU A 252 9.04 4.74 23.96
CA LEU A 252 8.43 5.21 25.20
C LEU A 252 7.28 6.16 24.92
N GLY A 253 6.71 6.11 23.72
CA GLY A 253 5.55 6.91 23.36
C GLY A 253 4.35 6.63 24.25
N THR A 254 3.40 7.55 24.21
CA THR A 254 2.10 7.36 24.84
C THR A 254 0.96 7.58 23.85
N PHE A 255 -0.29 7.49 24.30
CA PHE A 255 -1.50 7.54 23.45
C PHE A 255 -2.46 8.66 23.90
N GLU A 256 -3.54 8.89 23.14
CA GLU A 256 -4.52 9.95 23.48
C GLU A 256 -5.45 9.55 24.63
N ASP A 257 -5.60 8.24 24.83
CA ASP A 257 -6.47 7.61 25.82
C ASP A 257 -5.74 7.25 27.13
N THR A 258 -4.46 7.63 27.26
CA THR A 258 -3.64 7.42 28.46
C THR A 258 -3.46 8.71 29.25
N ASP A 259 -3.62 8.62 30.57
CA ASP A 259 -3.27 9.70 31.50
C ASP A 259 -1.79 9.56 31.86
N ASP A 260 -0.95 10.50 31.39
CA ASP A 260 0.50 10.48 31.60
C ASP A 260 0.98 11.69 32.41
N GLU A 261 2.06 11.47 33.17
CA GLU A 261 2.76 12.54 33.88
C GLU A 261 3.64 13.35 32.92
N ASP A 262 3.64 14.68 33.06
CA ASP A 262 4.51 15.55 32.27
C ASP A 262 6.00 15.18 32.49
N ILE A 263 6.74 14.99 31.40
CA ILE A 263 8.16 14.66 31.41
C ILE A 263 8.95 15.85 31.95
N SER A 264 9.60 15.66 33.11
CA SER A 264 10.60 16.60 33.61
C SER A 264 12.02 16.18 33.21
N SER A 265 12.93 17.15 33.15
CA SER A 265 14.36 16.89 32.88
C SER A 265 15.02 15.92 33.88
N ALA A 266 14.47 15.77 35.10
CA ALA A 266 14.97 14.84 36.09
C ALA A 266 14.70 13.37 35.72
N MET A 267 13.55 13.08 35.09
CA MET A 267 13.16 11.73 34.69
C MET A 267 14.10 11.18 33.61
N LEU A 268 14.58 12.05 32.73
CA LEU A 268 15.46 11.70 31.61
C LEU A 268 16.92 11.44 32.01
N LYS A 269 17.30 11.61 33.28
CA LYS A 269 18.69 11.43 33.73
C LYS A 269 19.20 10.00 33.58
N GLY A 270 18.33 8.99 33.68
CA GLY A 270 18.73 7.59 33.52
C GLY A 270 19.28 7.27 32.13
N LEU A 271 18.92 8.04 31.10
CA LEU A 271 19.48 7.89 29.74
C LEU A 271 21.00 8.11 29.69
N CYS A 272 21.59 8.86 30.62
CA CYS A 272 23.03 9.05 30.67
C CYS A 272 23.79 7.73 30.93
N GLU A 273 23.12 6.73 31.49
CA GLU A 273 23.68 5.42 31.85
C GLU A 273 23.17 4.31 30.94
N MET A 274 22.63 4.67 29.77
CA MET A 274 22.10 3.76 28.76
C MET A 274 22.79 4.01 27.42
N SER A 275 22.80 3.00 26.55
CA SER A 275 23.16 3.16 25.15
C SER A 275 21.92 2.96 24.27
N VAL A 276 21.43 4.06 23.69
CA VAL A 276 20.21 4.11 22.87
C VAL A 276 20.52 4.84 21.57
N GLU A 277 20.24 4.20 20.43
CA GLU A 277 20.43 4.82 19.11
C GLU A 277 19.20 5.61 18.65
N SER A 278 17.99 5.05 18.82
CA SER A 278 16.72 5.65 18.42
C SER A 278 15.74 5.69 19.58
N LEU A 279 15.18 6.87 19.88
CA LEU A 279 14.26 7.11 20.98
C LEU A 279 12.97 7.78 20.51
N ASN A 280 11.83 7.20 20.87
CA ASN A 280 10.50 7.78 20.62
C ASN A 280 9.83 8.17 21.95
N LEU A 281 9.39 9.43 22.04
CA LEU A 281 8.67 10.02 23.18
C LEU A 281 7.35 10.65 22.71
N GLN A 282 6.71 10.10 21.68
CA GLN A 282 5.53 10.73 21.10
C GLN A 282 4.40 10.93 22.11
N LYS A 283 3.56 11.94 21.88
CA LYS A 283 2.36 12.30 22.66
C LYS A 283 2.58 12.70 24.11
N HIS A 284 3.80 12.59 24.64
CA HIS A 284 4.14 13.09 25.97
C HIS A 284 4.13 14.61 26.03
N ARG A 285 3.89 15.16 27.22
CA ARG A 285 4.04 16.59 27.51
C ARG A 285 5.32 16.82 28.29
N PHE A 286 6.00 17.94 28.04
CA PHE A 286 7.20 18.32 28.79
C PHE A 286 6.87 19.37 29.85
N SER A 287 7.22 19.07 31.11
CA SER A 287 7.27 20.06 32.19
C SER A 287 8.68 20.66 32.28
N ASP A 288 8.77 21.95 32.59
CA ASP A 288 10.05 22.66 32.75
C ASP A 288 11.04 22.49 31.58
N PHE A 289 10.54 22.68 30.37
CA PHE A 289 11.31 22.53 29.15
C PHE A 289 12.43 23.60 29.03
N SER A 290 13.69 23.16 28.98
CA SER A 290 14.86 24.05 29.06
C SER A 290 16.02 23.55 28.19
N SER A 291 17.10 24.35 28.11
CA SER A 291 18.30 23.99 27.34
C SER A 291 19.06 22.77 27.88
N THR A 292 18.75 22.31 29.10
CA THR A 292 19.37 21.11 29.70
C THR A 292 18.46 19.89 29.69
N THR A 293 17.22 19.99 29.20
CA THR A 293 16.27 18.86 29.16
C THR A 293 16.85 17.61 28.49
N PHE A 294 17.60 17.79 27.39
CA PHE A 294 18.17 16.69 26.60
C PHE A 294 19.66 16.42 26.85
N GLN A 295 20.23 16.87 27.98
CA GLN A 295 21.67 16.78 28.22
C GLN A 295 22.25 15.34 28.17
N CYS A 296 21.43 14.32 28.43
CA CYS A 296 21.82 12.91 28.37
C CYS A 296 21.67 12.27 26.97
N PHE A 297 21.19 13.00 25.96
CA PHE A 297 20.86 12.45 24.64
C PHE A 297 22.08 12.38 23.70
N THR A 298 23.30 12.42 24.25
CA THR A 298 24.55 12.57 23.48
C THR A 298 24.87 11.41 22.55
N GLN A 299 24.33 10.22 22.80
CA GLN A 299 24.53 9.03 21.97
C GLN A 299 23.40 8.81 20.94
N ILE A 300 22.27 9.49 21.11
CA ILE A 300 21.07 9.28 20.29
C ILE A 300 21.30 9.81 18.87
N GLN A 301 20.97 8.97 17.88
CA GLN A 301 21.03 9.29 16.46
C GLN A 301 19.65 9.69 15.92
N GLU A 302 18.57 9.07 16.43
CA GLU A 302 17.20 9.37 16.03
C GLU A 302 16.33 9.74 17.24
N LEU A 303 15.63 10.87 17.14
CA LEU A 303 14.72 11.34 18.19
C LEU A 303 13.37 11.67 17.58
N ASP A 304 12.32 11.09 18.15
CA ASP A 304 10.94 11.34 17.77
C ASP A 304 10.17 11.99 18.92
N LEU A 305 9.75 13.24 18.68
CA LEU A 305 8.96 14.09 19.57
C LEU A 305 7.60 14.42 18.93
N SER A 306 7.05 13.49 18.14
CA SER A 306 5.76 13.68 17.48
C SER A 306 4.65 13.94 18.50
N ALA A 307 3.79 14.92 18.23
CA ALA A 307 2.65 15.25 19.09
C ALA A 307 3.00 15.56 20.56
N THR A 308 4.20 16.10 20.83
CA THR A 308 4.64 16.42 22.20
C THR A 308 4.24 17.82 22.68
N HIS A 309 3.24 18.39 22.02
CA HIS A 309 2.67 19.70 22.30
C HIS A 309 3.67 20.87 22.26
N LEU A 310 4.77 20.74 21.52
CA LEU A 310 5.81 21.76 21.44
C LEU A 310 5.33 22.99 20.66
N GLU A 311 5.50 24.17 21.23
CA GLU A 311 5.34 25.46 20.53
C GLU A 311 6.68 26.02 20.04
N GLY A 312 7.79 25.49 20.55
CA GLY A 312 9.14 25.90 20.23
C GLY A 312 10.18 25.10 21.01
N LEU A 313 11.43 25.21 20.57
CA LEU A 313 12.59 24.62 21.20
C LEU A 313 13.50 25.73 21.71
N PRO A 314 14.04 25.71 22.94
CA PRO A 314 14.98 26.75 23.39
C PRO A 314 16.27 26.72 22.56
N SER A 315 16.99 27.84 22.51
CA SER A 315 18.31 27.88 21.90
C SER A 315 19.39 27.31 22.85
N GLY A 316 20.46 26.74 22.28
CA GLY A 316 21.58 26.22 23.04
C GLY A 316 21.27 24.91 23.79
N ILE A 317 20.40 24.06 23.23
CA ILE A 317 20.09 22.74 23.79
C ILE A 317 21.36 21.89 23.83
N LYS A 318 21.67 21.35 25.00
CA LYS A 318 22.78 20.41 25.19
C LYS A 318 22.33 18.99 24.86
N GLY A 319 23.24 18.19 24.32
CA GLY A 319 23.06 16.75 24.09
C GLY A 319 22.65 16.35 22.68
N LEU A 320 22.11 17.26 21.86
CA LEU A 320 21.56 16.91 20.52
C LEU A 320 22.50 17.26 19.34
N ASN A 321 23.76 17.59 19.62
CA ASN A 321 24.71 18.04 18.60
C ASN A 321 25.06 16.97 17.55
N LEU A 322 24.96 15.69 17.91
CA LEU A 322 25.28 14.55 17.04
C LEU A 322 24.05 13.91 16.39
N LEU A 323 22.85 14.40 16.73
CA LEU A 323 21.59 13.86 16.25
C LEU A 323 21.53 13.88 14.71
N LYS A 324 21.08 12.78 14.11
CA LYS A 324 21.00 12.59 12.65
C LYS A 324 19.60 12.73 12.13
N LYS A 325 18.60 12.28 12.90
CA LYS A 325 17.19 12.30 12.51
C LYS A 325 16.34 12.86 13.63
N LEU A 326 15.49 13.81 13.29
CA LEU A 326 14.57 14.45 14.22
C LEU A 326 13.16 14.46 13.63
N VAL A 327 12.20 13.98 14.41
CA VAL A 327 10.77 14.03 14.07
C VAL A 327 10.08 14.97 15.06
N LEU A 328 9.52 16.06 14.56
CA LEU A 328 8.74 17.06 15.30
C LEU A 328 7.31 17.18 14.74
N SER A 329 6.81 16.13 14.09
CA SER A 329 5.48 16.10 13.47
C SER A 329 4.37 16.34 14.50
N VAL A 330 3.24 16.90 14.06
CA VAL A 330 2.04 17.08 14.88
C VAL A 330 2.25 17.93 16.14
N ASN A 331 3.15 18.93 16.08
CA ASN A 331 3.34 19.90 17.15
C ASN A 331 2.59 21.22 16.85
N HIS A 332 2.86 22.27 17.64
CA HIS A 332 2.11 23.55 17.61
C HIS A 332 3.00 24.75 17.23
N PHE A 333 3.94 24.56 16.30
CA PHE A 333 4.80 25.65 15.82
C PHE A 333 4.01 26.64 14.96
N ASP A 334 4.15 27.93 15.22
CA ASP A 334 3.63 28.99 14.35
C ASP A 334 4.64 29.32 13.23
N GLN A 335 5.93 29.25 13.54
CA GLN A 335 7.02 29.52 12.60
C GLN A 335 8.13 28.48 12.70
N LEU A 336 8.73 28.14 11.56
CA LEU A 336 9.81 27.16 11.49
C LEU A 336 11.04 27.56 12.32
N CYS A 337 11.29 28.86 12.49
CA CYS A 337 12.40 29.37 13.30
C CYS A 337 12.27 29.00 14.80
N GLN A 338 11.06 28.70 15.28
CA GLN A 338 10.84 28.29 16.68
C GLN A 338 11.51 26.95 17.02
N ILE A 339 11.88 26.13 16.03
CA ILE A 339 12.62 24.88 16.28
C ILE A 339 14.08 25.12 16.68
N ASN A 340 14.61 26.34 16.50
CA ASN A 340 16.00 26.69 16.79
C ASN A 340 17.01 25.69 16.19
N ALA A 341 17.01 25.58 14.86
CA ALA A 341 17.78 24.59 14.09
C ALA A 341 19.29 24.56 14.37
N ALA A 342 19.85 25.64 14.93
CA ALA A 342 21.24 25.70 15.39
C ALA A 342 21.59 24.65 16.45
N ASN A 343 20.60 24.07 17.14
CA ASN A 343 20.77 22.99 18.10
C ASN A 343 21.16 21.64 17.42
N PHE A 344 21.00 21.51 16.10
CA PHE A 344 21.09 20.23 15.39
C PHE A 344 22.06 20.25 14.19
N PRO A 345 23.35 20.64 14.38
CA PRO A 345 24.28 20.83 13.26
C PRO A 345 24.59 19.54 12.47
N SER A 346 24.41 18.36 13.07
CA SER A 346 24.69 17.06 12.45
C SER A 346 23.49 16.44 11.71
N LEU A 347 22.34 17.12 11.72
CA LEU A 347 21.07 16.57 11.28
C LEU A 347 21.06 16.36 9.76
N THR A 348 20.58 15.18 9.37
CA THR A 348 20.45 14.72 7.97
C THR A 348 18.98 14.54 7.57
N HIS A 349 18.10 14.21 8.52
CA HIS A 349 16.67 13.96 8.26
C HIS A 349 15.79 14.76 9.24
N LEU A 350 15.01 15.70 8.73
CA LEU A 350 14.07 16.49 9.52
C LEU A 350 12.64 16.24 9.04
N TYR A 351 11.77 15.82 9.96
CA TYR A 351 10.36 15.60 9.69
C TYR A 351 9.53 16.52 10.57
N ILE A 352 8.77 17.42 9.96
CA ILE A 352 7.77 18.25 10.62
C ILE A 352 6.51 18.13 9.77
N ARG A 353 5.76 17.04 9.95
CA ARG A 353 4.53 16.77 9.19
C ARG A 353 3.31 17.03 10.06
N GLY A 354 2.23 17.55 9.49
CA GLY A 354 0.95 17.59 10.20
C GLY A 354 0.92 18.57 11.37
N ASN A 355 1.70 19.66 11.33
CA ASN A 355 1.72 20.66 12.39
C ASN A 355 0.29 21.19 12.62
N VAL A 356 -0.14 21.23 13.88
CA VAL A 356 -1.54 21.49 14.25
C VAL A 356 -1.94 22.93 13.93
N LYS A 357 -0.98 23.86 13.94
CA LYS A 357 -1.18 25.24 13.50
C LYS A 357 -0.69 25.40 12.06
N LYS A 358 -1.18 26.43 11.37
CA LYS A 358 -0.58 26.88 10.12
C LYS A 358 0.89 27.23 10.33
N LEU A 359 1.78 26.60 9.58
CA LEU A 359 3.22 26.79 9.73
C LEU A 359 3.77 27.82 8.74
N HIS A 360 4.38 28.88 9.26
CA HIS A 360 5.13 29.83 8.44
C HIS A 360 6.61 29.44 8.34
N LEU A 361 7.12 29.28 7.11
CA LEU A 361 8.52 28.86 6.88
C LEU A 361 9.57 29.90 7.33
N GLY A 362 9.21 31.19 7.37
CA GLY A 362 10.16 32.26 7.67
C GLY A 362 11.28 32.39 6.63
N VAL A 363 12.37 33.06 6.98
CA VAL A 363 13.52 33.27 6.09
C VAL A 363 14.76 32.64 6.73
N GLY A 364 15.37 31.68 6.03
CA GLY A 364 16.61 31.04 6.47
C GLY A 364 16.53 30.31 7.82
N CYS A 365 15.34 29.92 8.29
CA CYS A 365 15.18 29.27 9.59
C CYS A 365 15.99 27.96 9.73
N LEU A 366 16.28 27.29 8.61
CA LEU A 366 17.05 26.05 8.55
C LEU A 366 18.49 26.23 8.05
N GLU A 367 18.97 27.47 7.87
CA GLU A 367 20.26 27.74 7.20
C GLU A 367 21.49 27.10 7.88
N LYS A 368 21.36 26.75 9.16
CA LYS A 368 22.41 26.09 9.96
C LYS A 368 22.48 24.58 9.73
N LEU A 369 21.48 23.97 9.08
CA LEU A 369 21.41 22.54 8.81
C LEU A 369 22.15 22.18 7.51
N GLY A 370 23.46 22.46 7.46
CA GLY A 370 24.27 22.27 6.25
C GLY A 370 24.39 20.82 5.77
N ASN A 371 24.11 19.84 6.65
CA ASN A 371 24.16 18.40 6.37
C ASN A 371 22.78 17.79 6.02
N LEU A 372 21.73 18.61 5.95
CA LEU A 372 20.37 18.12 5.74
C LEU A 372 20.23 17.49 4.35
N GLN A 373 19.71 16.27 4.30
CA GLN A 373 19.49 15.48 3.09
C GLN A 373 17.99 15.29 2.83
N THR A 374 17.20 15.10 3.88
CA THR A 374 15.76 14.86 3.80
C THR A 374 15.00 15.87 4.65
N LEU A 375 14.04 16.55 4.04
CA LEU A 375 13.15 17.50 4.70
C LEU A 375 11.70 17.18 4.33
N ASP A 376 10.90 16.82 5.34
CA ASP A 376 9.45 16.65 5.20
C ASP A 376 8.72 17.78 5.93
N LEU A 377 8.00 18.58 5.14
CA LEU A 377 7.17 19.69 5.56
C LEU A 377 5.73 19.53 5.02
N SER A 378 5.28 18.28 4.83
CA SER A 378 3.93 17.99 4.33
C SER A 378 2.83 18.24 5.38
N HIS A 379 1.61 18.52 4.93
CA HIS A 379 0.44 18.72 5.82
C HIS A 379 0.63 19.80 6.88
N ASN A 380 1.18 20.97 6.53
CA ASN A 380 1.43 22.04 7.50
C ASN A 380 0.69 23.35 7.18
N ASP A 381 -0.26 23.31 6.24
CA ASP A 381 -0.99 24.47 5.72
C ASP A 381 -0.05 25.62 5.30
N ILE A 382 1.16 25.28 4.82
CA ILE A 382 2.17 26.29 4.45
C ILE A 382 1.67 27.07 3.24
N GLU A 383 1.62 28.38 3.37
CA GLU A 383 1.29 29.31 2.29
C GLU A 383 2.46 30.28 2.09
N ALA A 384 2.89 30.47 0.84
CA ALA A 384 3.94 31.41 0.51
C ALA A 384 3.71 32.00 -0.89
N SER A 385 3.67 33.34 -0.98
CA SER A 385 3.54 34.03 -2.27
C SER A 385 4.80 33.94 -3.14
N ASP A 386 5.97 33.74 -2.53
CA ASP A 386 7.25 33.58 -3.19
C ASP A 386 8.07 32.50 -2.46
N CYS A 387 8.26 31.36 -3.13
CA CYS A 387 8.95 30.18 -2.62
C CYS A 387 9.96 29.68 -3.66
N CYS A 388 11.08 29.06 -3.28
CA CYS A 388 11.44 28.64 -1.92
C CYS A 388 12.87 29.06 -1.51
N ASN A 389 13.52 29.93 -2.28
CA ASN A 389 14.92 30.28 -2.07
C ASN A 389 15.18 31.01 -0.73
N LEU A 390 14.26 31.87 -0.27
CA LEU A 390 14.44 32.55 1.02
C LEU A 390 14.23 31.58 2.20
N GLN A 391 13.29 30.67 2.05
CA GLN A 391 12.86 29.71 3.07
C GLN A 391 13.89 28.59 3.25
N LEU A 392 14.41 28.06 2.14
CA LEU A 392 15.33 26.90 2.08
C LEU A 392 16.80 27.31 1.95
N ARG A 393 17.13 28.53 2.35
CA ARG A 393 18.47 29.10 2.24
C ARG A 393 19.54 28.16 2.79
N ASN A 394 20.62 27.97 2.03
CA ASN A 394 21.80 27.17 2.40
C ASN A 394 21.57 25.64 2.58
N LEU A 395 20.43 25.10 2.16
CA LEU A 395 20.16 23.65 2.16
C LEU A 395 20.78 22.93 0.95
N SER A 396 22.08 23.16 0.75
CA SER A 396 22.83 22.73 -0.45
C SER A 396 23.04 21.22 -0.59
N HIS A 397 22.84 20.45 0.48
CA HIS A 397 22.95 18.99 0.52
C HIS A 397 21.59 18.27 0.41
N LEU A 398 20.49 19.03 0.29
CA LEU A 398 19.15 18.46 0.30
C LEU A 398 18.92 17.62 -0.96
N GLN A 399 18.47 16.38 -0.76
CA GLN A 399 18.18 15.38 -1.79
C GLN A 399 16.68 15.09 -1.87
N THR A 400 15.99 15.07 -0.73
CA THR A 400 14.55 14.79 -0.65
C THR A 400 13.83 15.96 0.00
N LEU A 401 12.88 16.55 -0.72
CA LEU A 401 12.01 17.60 -0.21
C LEU A 401 10.54 17.22 -0.41
N ASN A 402 9.79 17.16 0.68
CA ASN A 402 8.35 16.96 0.66
C ASN A 402 7.63 18.22 1.15
N LEU A 403 6.87 18.84 0.26
CA LEU A 403 6.00 20.00 0.48
C LEU A 403 4.55 19.68 0.07
N SER A 404 4.18 18.39 -0.01
CA SER A 404 2.83 17.94 -0.34
C SER A 404 1.79 18.34 0.71
N HIS A 405 0.52 18.41 0.31
CA HIS A 405 -0.62 18.76 1.16
C HIS A 405 -0.40 20.08 1.92
N ASN A 406 -0.02 21.14 1.21
CA ASN A 406 0.07 22.49 1.75
C ASN A 406 -0.86 23.45 0.99
N GLU A 407 -0.96 24.68 1.50
CA GLU A 407 -1.69 25.76 0.88
C GLU A 407 -0.95 26.31 -0.36
N PRO A 408 -1.54 27.22 -1.15
CA PRO A 408 -0.93 27.66 -2.40
C PRO A 408 0.49 28.22 -2.26
N LEU A 409 1.37 27.77 -3.16
CA LEU A 409 2.77 28.22 -3.26
C LEU A 409 3.01 28.96 -4.58
N GLY A 410 3.51 30.19 -4.50
CA GLY A 410 4.00 30.94 -5.64
C GLY A 410 5.45 30.57 -5.96
N LEU A 411 5.71 30.04 -7.16
CA LEU A 411 7.05 29.63 -7.59
C LEU A 411 7.54 30.52 -8.73
N GLN A 412 8.71 31.12 -8.54
CA GLN A 412 9.42 31.85 -9.60
C GLN A 412 10.38 30.93 -10.35
N SER A 413 10.98 31.42 -11.44
CA SER A 413 12.07 30.69 -12.12
C SER A 413 13.20 30.36 -11.14
N GLN A 414 13.72 29.12 -11.19
CA GLN A 414 14.74 28.63 -10.25
C GLN A 414 14.31 28.72 -8.78
N ALA A 415 13.05 28.36 -8.48
CA ALA A 415 12.47 28.39 -7.14
C ALA A 415 13.23 27.57 -6.08
N PHE A 416 14.04 26.59 -6.53
CA PHE A 416 14.80 25.66 -5.68
C PHE A 416 16.32 25.78 -5.88
N LYS A 417 16.82 26.97 -6.23
CA LYS A 417 18.26 27.24 -6.47
C LYS A 417 19.14 26.88 -5.26
N GLU A 418 18.61 27.05 -4.05
CA GLU A 418 19.33 26.74 -2.80
C GLU A 418 19.48 25.23 -2.54
N CYS A 419 18.76 24.39 -3.29
CA CYS A 419 18.74 22.93 -3.15
C CYS A 419 19.14 22.22 -4.47
N PRO A 420 20.36 22.46 -5.01
CA PRO A 420 20.74 21.99 -6.35
C PRO A 420 20.94 20.48 -6.45
N ARG A 421 21.01 19.75 -5.32
CA ARG A 421 21.21 18.29 -5.25
C ARG A 421 19.91 17.50 -5.08
N LEU A 422 18.75 18.14 -5.23
CA LEU A 422 17.47 17.45 -5.11
C LEU A 422 17.36 16.30 -6.11
N GLU A 423 16.99 15.14 -5.59
CA GLU A 423 16.71 13.90 -6.31
C GLU A 423 15.20 13.59 -6.29
N LEU A 424 14.49 13.95 -5.22
CA LEU A 424 13.05 13.80 -5.06
C LEU A 424 12.42 15.11 -4.58
N LEU A 425 11.42 15.58 -5.33
CA LEU A 425 10.56 16.70 -4.96
C LEU A 425 9.09 16.28 -5.00
N ASP A 426 8.44 16.30 -3.84
CA ASP A 426 7.01 16.03 -3.71
C ASP A 426 6.25 17.33 -3.39
N LEU A 427 5.32 17.69 -4.27
CA LEU A 427 4.42 18.84 -4.17
C LEU A 427 2.96 18.41 -4.32
N ALA A 428 2.66 17.11 -4.21
CA ALA A 428 1.32 16.58 -4.41
C ALA A 428 0.29 17.29 -3.52
N PHE A 429 -0.88 17.58 -4.08
CA PHE A 429 -1.99 18.27 -3.39
C PHE A 429 -1.63 19.66 -2.85
N THR A 430 -0.57 20.29 -3.37
CA THR A 430 -0.21 21.68 -3.09
C THR A 430 -0.41 22.50 -4.36
N ARG A 431 -1.31 23.48 -4.32
CA ARG A 431 -1.59 24.32 -5.50
C ARG A 431 -0.39 25.19 -5.84
N LEU A 432 0.05 25.17 -7.10
CA LEU A 432 1.21 25.94 -7.54
C LEU A 432 0.78 27.14 -8.41
N HIS A 433 1.24 28.34 -8.03
CA HIS A 433 1.09 29.55 -8.83
C HIS A 433 2.39 29.83 -9.57
N ILE A 434 2.39 29.59 -10.88
CA ILE A 434 3.55 29.74 -11.76
C ILE A 434 3.13 30.62 -12.94
N ASN A 435 3.83 31.72 -13.15
CA ASN A 435 3.52 32.62 -14.27
C ASN A 435 4.19 32.10 -15.54
N ALA A 436 3.45 31.90 -16.63
CA ALA A 436 4.08 31.59 -17.92
C ALA A 436 4.93 32.78 -18.41
N PRO A 437 6.13 32.58 -18.99
CA PRO A 437 6.80 31.30 -19.31
C PRO A 437 7.91 30.93 -18.30
N GLN A 438 7.66 30.98 -16.99
CA GLN A 438 8.66 30.65 -15.97
C GLN A 438 9.00 29.15 -15.92
N SER A 439 10.22 28.86 -15.48
CA SER A 439 10.77 27.50 -15.28
C SER A 439 11.19 27.32 -13.82
N PRO A 440 10.26 26.96 -12.91
CA PRO A 440 10.56 26.93 -11.48
C PRO A 440 11.56 25.84 -11.08
N PHE A 441 11.60 24.74 -11.83
CA PHE A 441 12.49 23.61 -11.57
C PHE A 441 13.84 23.69 -12.31
N GLN A 442 14.15 24.86 -12.89
CA GLN A 442 15.39 25.03 -13.64
C GLN A 442 16.63 24.82 -12.76
N ASN A 443 17.64 24.14 -13.31
CA ASN A 443 18.91 23.76 -12.68
C ASN A 443 18.83 22.64 -11.63
N LEU A 444 17.69 21.93 -11.52
CA LEU A 444 17.61 20.71 -10.73
C LEU A 444 18.12 19.51 -11.54
N HIS A 445 19.43 19.50 -11.77
CA HIS A 445 20.08 18.55 -12.67
C HIS A 445 20.04 17.10 -12.19
N PHE A 446 19.92 16.86 -10.89
CA PHE A 446 19.89 15.53 -10.28
C PHE A 446 18.49 15.03 -9.96
N LEU A 447 17.44 15.81 -10.27
CA LEU A 447 16.07 15.47 -9.89
C LEU A 447 15.60 14.26 -10.70
N GLN A 448 15.26 13.18 -10.00
CA GLN A 448 14.81 11.92 -10.59
C GLN A 448 13.30 11.74 -10.43
N VAL A 449 12.73 12.18 -9.31
CA VAL A 449 11.31 12.00 -8.98
C VAL A 449 10.66 13.35 -8.73
N LEU A 450 9.61 13.67 -9.49
CA LEU A 450 8.81 14.88 -9.35
C LEU A 450 7.32 14.51 -9.27
N ASN A 451 6.73 14.73 -8.10
CA ASN A 451 5.32 14.49 -7.86
C ASN A 451 4.54 15.81 -7.82
N LEU A 452 3.66 16.00 -8.81
CA LEU A 452 2.83 17.19 -9.01
C LEU A 452 1.33 16.83 -9.05
N THR A 453 0.97 15.74 -8.39
CA THR A 453 -0.41 15.25 -8.31
C THR A 453 -1.34 16.34 -7.77
N TYR A 454 -2.43 16.68 -8.46
CA TYR A 454 -3.39 17.73 -8.08
C TYR A 454 -2.76 19.09 -7.71
N CYS A 455 -1.74 19.54 -8.45
CA CYS A 455 -1.12 20.87 -8.26
C CYS A 455 -1.84 22.02 -9.00
N PHE A 456 -2.87 21.72 -9.80
CA PHE A 456 -3.63 22.68 -10.61
C PHE A 456 -2.73 23.51 -11.56
N LEU A 457 -1.79 22.82 -12.21
CA LEU A 457 -0.82 23.45 -13.11
C LEU A 457 -1.47 24.01 -14.37
N ASP A 458 -0.93 25.12 -14.87
CA ASP A 458 -1.14 25.55 -16.25
C ASP A 458 -0.20 24.76 -17.18
N THR A 459 -0.71 23.66 -17.72
CA THR A 459 0.03 22.76 -18.63
C THR A 459 0.28 23.36 -20.02
N SER A 460 -0.25 24.54 -20.33
CA SER A 460 0.07 25.25 -21.57
C SER A 460 1.49 25.84 -21.57
N ASN A 461 2.09 26.03 -20.38
CA ASN A 461 3.46 26.50 -20.25
C ASN A 461 4.48 25.41 -20.65
N GLN A 462 4.99 25.51 -21.88
CA GLN A 462 5.99 24.57 -22.43
C GLN A 462 7.33 24.58 -21.69
N HIS A 463 7.63 25.64 -20.93
CA HIS A 463 8.88 25.79 -20.18
C HIS A 463 8.78 25.29 -18.73
N LEU A 464 7.61 24.78 -18.32
CA LEU A 464 7.34 24.38 -16.94
C LEU A 464 8.35 23.35 -16.42
N LEU A 465 8.68 22.33 -17.21
CA LEU A 465 9.60 21.24 -16.87
C LEU A 465 11.01 21.43 -17.46
N ALA A 466 11.38 22.64 -17.86
CA ALA A 466 12.71 22.90 -18.40
C ALA A 466 13.79 22.81 -17.30
N GLY A 467 14.96 22.29 -17.66
CA GLY A 467 16.11 22.18 -16.76
C GLY A 467 16.14 20.91 -15.89
N LEU A 468 15.38 19.87 -16.26
CA LEU A 468 15.25 18.57 -15.59
C LEU A 468 15.84 17.42 -16.44
N PRO A 469 17.17 17.36 -16.67
CA PRO A 469 17.79 16.39 -17.57
C PRO A 469 17.75 14.94 -17.07
N ASP A 470 17.74 14.71 -15.75
CA ASP A 470 17.78 13.37 -15.15
C ASP A 470 16.43 12.88 -14.62
N LEU A 471 15.33 13.56 -14.96
CA LEU A 471 13.99 13.20 -14.47
C LEU A 471 13.53 11.86 -15.04
N ARG A 472 13.22 10.90 -14.15
CA ARG A 472 12.80 9.54 -14.50
C ARG A 472 11.35 9.26 -14.14
N HIS A 473 10.84 9.84 -13.05
CA HIS A 473 9.49 9.64 -12.58
C HIS A 473 8.78 10.99 -12.49
N LEU A 474 7.72 11.15 -13.28
CA LEU A 474 6.86 12.32 -13.26
C LEU A 474 5.41 11.91 -13.00
N ASN A 475 4.85 12.44 -11.92
CA ASN A 475 3.44 12.25 -11.62
C ASN A 475 2.67 13.57 -11.79
N LEU A 476 1.77 13.60 -12.77
CA LEU A 476 0.91 14.72 -13.12
C LEU A 476 -0.57 14.40 -12.87
N LYS A 477 -0.89 13.34 -12.12
CA LYS A 477 -2.26 12.91 -11.82
C LYS A 477 -3.13 14.10 -11.41
N GLY A 478 -4.34 14.21 -11.95
CA GLY A 478 -5.29 15.24 -11.53
C GLY A 478 -5.02 16.65 -12.06
N ASN A 479 -3.98 16.87 -12.90
CA ASN A 479 -3.78 18.16 -13.57
C ASN A 479 -4.61 18.27 -14.84
N HIS A 480 -4.96 19.50 -15.21
CA HIS A 480 -5.78 19.78 -16.39
C HIS A 480 -4.92 20.08 -17.61
N PHE A 481 -5.32 19.53 -18.76
CA PHE A 481 -4.77 19.86 -20.07
C PHE A 481 -5.80 20.64 -20.87
N GLN A 482 -5.34 21.69 -21.55
CA GLN A 482 -6.19 22.54 -22.39
C GLN A 482 -7.01 21.67 -23.37
N ASP A 483 -8.31 21.91 -23.42
CA ASP A 483 -9.29 21.16 -24.23
C ASP A 483 -9.27 19.63 -24.00
N GLY A 484 -8.74 19.17 -22.86
CA GLY A 484 -8.56 17.75 -22.54
C GLY A 484 -7.63 17.03 -23.50
N THR A 485 -6.71 17.73 -24.17
CA THR A 485 -5.86 17.14 -25.23
C THR A 485 -4.38 17.39 -25.00
N ILE A 486 -3.57 16.34 -25.14
CA ILE A 486 -2.10 16.48 -25.20
C ILE A 486 -1.68 16.64 -26.65
N MET A 487 -1.34 17.86 -27.03
CA MET A 487 -0.87 18.21 -28.37
C MET A 487 0.53 17.67 -28.66
N LYS A 488 0.91 17.63 -29.94
CA LYS A 488 2.29 17.31 -30.37
C LYS A 488 3.33 18.13 -29.60
N THR A 489 3.16 19.46 -29.57
CA THR A 489 4.00 20.39 -28.78
C THR A 489 3.41 20.55 -27.40
N ASN A 490 4.07 19.98 -26.39
CA ASN A 490 3.61 19.96 -25.01
C ASN A 490 4.81 20.05 -24.04
N LEU A 491 4.51 20.23 -22.75
CA LEU A 491 5.52 20.38 -21.70
C LEU A 491 6.44 19.16 -21.47
N LEU A 492 6.05 17.96 -21.94
CA LEU A 492 6.81 16.73 -21.74
C LEU A 492 8.00 16.63 -22.70
N GLN A 493 8.07 17.49 -23.73
CA GLN A 493 9.16 17.47 -24.71
C GLN A 493 10.53 17.77 -24.11
N THR A 494 10.59 18.45 -22.96
CA THR A 494 11.83 18.82 -22.29
C THR A 494 12.42 17.71 -21.40
N VAL A 495 11.67 16.61 -21.15
CA VAL A 495 12.03 15.55 -20.19
C VAL A 495 12.24 14.20 -20.88
N GLY A 496 13.17 14.15 -21.84
CA GLY A 496 13.43 12.95 -22.65
C GLY A 496 14.04 11.74 -21.90
N SER A 497 14.42 11.90 -20.64
CA SER A 497 14.96 10.85 -19.77
C SER A 497 13.90 10.05 -19.00
N LEU A 498 12.62 10.41 -19.16
CA LEU A 498 11.52 9.86 -18.40
C LEU A 498 11.31 8.36 -18.62
N GLU A 499 11.03 7.65 -17.52
CA GLU A 499 10.78 6.21 -17.46
C GLU A 499 9.34 5.93 -16.98
N ILE A 500 8.86 6.69 -15.99
CA ILE A 500 7.54 6.57 -15.37
C ILE A 500 6.77 7.88 -15.56
N LEU A 501 5.60 7.78 -16.19
CA LEU A 501 4.69 8.90 -16.42
C LEU A 501 3.29 8.53 -15.95
N ILE A 502 2.78 9.33 -15.01
CA ILE A 502 1.43 9.18 -14.49
C ILE A 502 0.61 10.41 -14.91
N LEU A 503 -0.44 10.17 -15.68
CA LEU A 503 -1.39 11.14 -16.22
C LEU A 503 -2.84 10.71 -15.94
N SER A 504 -3.03 9.95 -14.85
CA SER A 504 -4.37 9.49 -14.46
C SER A 504 -5.23 10.64 -13.94
N SER A 505 -6.56 10.54 -14.11
CA SER A 505 -7.50 11.59 -13.63
C SER A 505 -7.23 13.00 -14.17
N CYS A 506 -6.61 13.14 -15.34
CA CYS A 506 -6.31 14.44 -15.97
C CYS A 506 -7.46 15.01 -16.81
N GLY A 507 -8.57 14.27 -16.92
CA GLY A 507 -9.71 14.64 -17.77
C GLY A 507 -9.38 14.60 -19.26
N LEU A 508 -8.45 13.73 -19.66
CA LEU A 508 -8.00 13.63 -21.05
C LEU A 508 -9.08 13.01 -21.94
N LEU A 509 -9.37 13.67 -23.06
CA LEU A 509 -10.23 13.22 -24.14
C LEU A 509 -9.41 12.59 -25.27
N SER A 510 -8.23 13.16 -25.57
CA SER A 510 -7.37 12.66 -26.66
C SER A 510 -5.88 12.94 -26.41
N ILE A 511 -5.03 12.19 -27.11
CA ILE A 511 -3.57 12.34 -27.07
C ILE A 511 -3.09 12.28 -28.52
N ASP A 512 -2.33 13.30 -28.97
CA ASP A 512 -1.73 13.30 -30.29
C ASP A 512 -0.75 12.12 -30.42
N GLN A 513 -0.74 11.46 -31.58
CA GLN A 513 0.12 10.30 -31.83
C GLN A 513 1.63 10.59 -31.66
N GLN A 514 2.05 11.86 -31.80
CA GLN A 514 3.43 12.31 -31.63
C GLN A 514 3.70 12.97 -30.27
N ALA A 515 2.70 13.05 -29.38
CA ALA A 515 2.81 13.73 -28.09
C ALA A 515 3.95 13.21 -27.21
N PHE A 516 4.23 11.90 -27.28
CA PHE A 516 5.25 11.23 -26.47
C PHE A 516 6.54 10.89 -27.22
N HIS A 517 6.69 11.29 -28.50
CA HIS A 517 7.82 10.89 -29.35
C HIS A 517 9.22 11.22 -28.79
N SER A 518 9.33 12.23 -27.93
CA SER A 518 10.60 12.61 -27.28
C SER A 518 10.97 11.74 -26.08
N LEU A 519 10.05 10.92 -25.56
CA LEU A 519 10.20 10.18 -24.31
C LEU A 519 10.81 8.79 -24.54
N GLY A 520 12.02 8.71 -25.08
CA GLY A 520 12.59 7.44 -25.57
C GLY A 520 12.87 6.34 -24.54
N LYS A 521 12.72 6.60 -23.23
CA LYS A 521 13.08 5.66 -22.14
C LYS A 521 11.88 5.12 -21.34
N MET A 522 10.66 5.41 -21.77
CA MET A 522 9.45 5.02 -21.04
C MET A 522 9.38 3.51 -20.79
N SER A 523 9.03 3.15 -19.55
CA SER A 523 8.79 1.79 -19.08
C SER A 523 7.42 1.65 -18.40
N HIS A 524 6.83 2.75 -17.91
CA HIS A 524 5.54 2.78 -17.25
C HIS A 524 4.74 4.01 -17.66
N VAL A 525 3.53 3.79 -18.18
CA VAL A 525 2.59 4.84 -18.59
C VAL A 525 1.22 4.57 -17.95
N ASP A 526 0.80 5.45 -17.05
CA ASP A 526 -0.53 5.40 -16.45
C ASP A 526 -1.42 6.50 -17.02
N LEU A 527 -2.44 6.09 -17.77
CA LEU A 527 -3.47 6.94 -18.39
C LEU A 527 -4.87 6.62 -17.83
N SER A 528 -4.94 5.93 -16.69
CA SER A 528 -6.20 5.49 -16.11
C SER A 528 -7.11 6.64 -15.67
N HIS A 529 -8.41 6.38 -15.51
CA HIS A 529 -9.38 7.37 -15.06
C HIS A 529 -9.40 8.65 -15.94
N ASN A 530 -9.38 8.47 -17.25
CA ASN A 530 -9.57 9.54 -18.23
C ASN A 530 -10.79 9.21 -19.10
N SER A 531 -10.99 9.95 -20.18
CA SER A 531 -12.08 9.74 -21.13
C SER A 531 -11.53 9.33 -22.51
N LEU A 532 -10.39 8.63 -22.55
CA LEU A 532 -9.70 8.27 -23.78
C LEU A 532 -10.45 7.20 -24.56
N THR A 533 -10.36 7.27 -25.89
CA THR A 533 -10.82 6.24 -26.83
C THR A 533 -9.63 5.42 -27.34
N CYS A 534 -9.86 4.46 -28.25
CA CYS A 534 -8.79 3.62 -28.80
C CYS A 534 -7.68 4.38 -29.52
N ASP A 535 -7.96 5.59 -30.03
CA ASP A 535 -6.99 6.38 -30.80
C ASP A 535 -5.78 6.79 -29.95
N SER A 536 -5.93 6.87 -28.63
CA SER A 536 -4.84 7.18 -27.70
C SER A 536 -3.72 6.13 -27.72
N ILE A 537 -4.02 4.89 -28.10
CA ILE A 537 -3.04 3.79 -28.20
C ILE A 537 -1.96 4.11 -29.26
N ALA A 538 -2.27 4.93 -30.27
CA ALA A 538 -1.29 5.34 -31.27
C ALA A 538 -0.12 6.14 -30.69
N SER A 539 -0.34 6.86 -29.59
CA SER A 539 0.69 7.69 -28.94
C SER A 539 1.83 6.88 -28.31
N VAL A 540 1.59 5.60 -28.00
CA VAL A 540 2.56 4.66 -27.42
C VAL A 540 3.17 3.71 -28.45
N SER A 541 2.95 3.96 -29.75
CA SER A 541 3.38 3.08 -30.85
C SER A 541 4.89 2.83 -30.96
N HIS A 542 5.70 3.75 -30.44
CA HIS A 542 7.16 3.67 -30.45
C HIS A 542 7.75 3.01 -29.20
N PHE A 543 6.93 2.78 -28.17
CA PHE A 543 7.34 2.10 -26.94
C PHE A 543 7.23 0.59 -27.06
N LYS A 544 8.13 -0.10 -26.34
CA LYS A 544 8.19 -1.57 -26.29
C LYS A 544 8.39 -2.01 -24.86
N GLY A 545 7.65 -3.04 -24.45
CA GLY A 545 7.80 -3.69 -23.16
C GLY A 545 7.31 -2.85 -21.97
N ILE A 546 6.49 -1.82 -22.20
CA ILE A 546 6.04 -0.96 -21.10
C ILE A 546 4.88 -1.60 -20.33
N TYR A 547 4.73 -1.18 -19.08
CA TYR A 547 3.46 -1.24 -18.36
C TYR A 547 2.56 -0.11 -18.87
N LEU A 548 1.37 -0.45 -19.35
CA LEU A 548 0.39 0.49 -19.89
C LEU A 548 -0.94 0.35 -19.16
N ASN A 549 -1.29 1.34 -18.34
CA ASN A 549 -2.58 1.37 -17.66
C ASN A 549 -3.56 2.26 -18.42
N LEU A 550 -4.60 1.64 -18.99
CA LEU A 550 -5.72 2.28 -19.68
C LEU A 550 -7.05 2.05 -18.93
N ALA A 551 -7.00 1.63 -17.67
CA ALA A 551 -8.19 1.34 -16.87
C ALA A 551 -9.11 2.56 -16.74
N ALA A 552 -10.41 2.33 -16.58
CA ALA A 552 -11.41 3.38 -16.37
C ALA A 552 -11.32 4.51 -17.43
N ASN A 553 -11.36 4.14 -18.71
CA ASN A 553 -11.44 5.04 -19.85
C ASN A 553 -12.73 4.81 -20.66
N SER A 554 -12.85 5.45 -21.82
CA SER A 554 -13.98 5.31 -22.75
C SER A 554 -13.66 4.38 -23.92
N ILE A 555 -12.78 3.38 -23.73
CA ILE A 555 -12.37 2.45 -24.79
C ILE A 555 -13.48 1.42 -25.01
N ASN A 556 -14.03 1.41 -26.23
CA ASN A 556 -15.11 0.51 -26.61
C ASN A 556 -14.66 -0.54 -27.64
N ILE A 557 -14.30 -0.12 -28.85
CA ILE A 557 -13.76 -0.99 -29.91
C ILE A 557 -12.27 -0.69 -30.07
N ILE A 558 -11.43 -1.73 -30.23
CA ILE A 558 -10.01 -1.59 -30.55
C ILE A 558 -9.78 -2.14 -31.97
N PRO A 559 -9.57 -1.27 -32.96
CA PRO A 559 -9.30 -1.67 -34.34
C PRO A 559 -8.05 -2.57 -34.49
N ARG A 560 -8.09 -3.46 -35.49
CA ARG A 560 -7.01 -4.43 -35.78
C ARG A 560 -5.62 -3.79 -35.94
N HIS A 561 -5.54 -2.57 -36.48
CA HIS A 561 -4.26 -1.91 -36.71
C HIS A 561 -3.54 -1.46 -35.42
N LEU A 562 -4.24 -1.40 -34.29
CA LEU A 562 -3.66 -1.06 -32.97
C LEU A 562 -3.14 -2.27 -32.19
N LEU A 563 -3.60 -3.49 -32.52
CA LEU A 563 -3.18 -4.72 -31.82
C LEU A 563 -1.66 -4.99 -31.86
N PRO A 564 -0.93 -4.69 -32.95
CA PRO A 564 0.53 -4.81 -32.96
C PRO A 564 1.22 -3.86 -31.97
N ILE A 565 0.62 -2.70 -31.67
CA ILE A 565 1.14 -1.78 -30.65
C ILE A 565 0.96 -2.41 -29.26
N LEU A 566 -0.22 -2.95 -28.96
CA LEU A 566 -0.49 -3.62 -27.68
C LEU A 566 0.39 -4.87 -27.49
N SER A 567 0.62 -5.64 -28.55
CA SER A 567 1.44 -6.86 -28.50
C SER A 567 2.91 -6.59 -28.14
N GLN A 568 3.40 -5.36 -28.39
CA GLN A 568 4.76 -4.95 -28.03
C GLN A 568 4.91 -4.67 -26.54
N GLN A 569 3.82 -4.51 -25.78
CA GLN A 569 3.87 -4.12 -24.37
C GLN A 569 3.99 -5.33 -23.44
N SER A 570 4.52 -5.12 -22.23
CA SER A 570 4.74 -6.19 -21.26
C SER A 570 3.45 -6.51 -20.51
N THR A 571 2.85 -5.48 -19.91
CA THR A 571 1.61 -5.57 -19.14
C THR A 571 0.66 -4.45 -19.54
N ILE A 572 -0.62 -4.77 -19.72
CA ILE A 572 -1.67 -3.82 -20.09
C ILE A 572 -2.87 -4.00 -19.18
N ASN A 573 -3.44 -2.90 -18.71
CA ASN A 573 -4.67 -2.90 -17.91
C ASN A 573 -5.81 -2.22 -18.69
N PHE A 574 -6.89 -2.96 -18.94
CA PHE A 574 -8.11 -2.49 -19.63
C PHE A 574 -9.34 -2.48 -18.72
N SER A 575 -9.18 -2.77 -17.42
CA SER A 575 -10.29 -2.88 -16.48
C SER A 575 -11.20 -1.65 -16.51
N HIS A 576 -12.48 -1.85 -16.24
CA HIS A 576 -13.47 -0.77 -16.17
C HIS A 576 -13.62 0.10 -17.44
N ASN A 577 -13.31 -0.41 -18.62
CA ASN A 577 -13.65 0.23 -19.89
C ASN A 577 -14.99 -0.27 -20.45
N PRO A 578 -15.75 0.55 -21.20
CA PRO A 578 -17.01 0.16 -21.82
C PRO A 578 -16.80 -0.70 -23.08
N LEU A 579 -16.11 -1.84 -22.94
CA LEU A 579 -15.66 -2.67 -24.06
C LEU A 579 -16.83 -3.29 -24.83
N ASP A 580 -16.72 -3.29 -26.16
CA ASP A 580 -17.68 -3.92 -27.06
C ASP A 580 -17.34 -5.39 -27.28
N CYS A 581 -18.31 -6.26 -26.98
CA CYS A 581 -18.22 -7.71 -27.13
C CYS A 581 -19.11 -8.22 -28.27
N THR A 582 -19.17 -7.48 -29.38
CA THR A 582 -19.80 -7.91 -30.63
C THR A 582 -18.76 -8.36 -31.67
N CYS A 583 -19.24 -8.83 -32.84
CA CYS A 583 -18.38 -9.17 -33.96
C CYS A 583 -17.58 -7.97 -34.52
N SER A 584 -17.97 -6.73 -34.22
CA SER A 584 -17.22 -5.53 -34.60
C SER A 584 -15.85 -5.46 -33.92
N ASN A 585 -15.70 -6.08 -32.74
CA ASN A 585 -14.48 -6.07 -31.95
C ASN A 585 -13.78 -7.44 -31.90
N ILE A 586 -14.13 -8.36 -32.81
CA ILE A 586 -13.70 -9.77 -32.74
C ILE A 586 -12.17 -9.93 -32.72
N HIS A 587 -11.44 -9.10 -33.46
CA HIS A 587 -9.98 -9.18 -33.51
C HIS A 587 -9.33 -8.87 -32.16
N PHE A 588 -9.85 -7.88 -31.43
CA PHE A 588 -9.40 -7.56 -30.08
C PHE A 588 -9.77 -8.66 -29.10
N LEU A 589 -10.99 -9.21 -29.16
CA LEU A 589 -11.43 -10.28 -28.26
C LEU A 589 -10.60 -11.55 -28.41
N THR A 590 -10.25 -11.92 -29.65
CA THR A 590 -9.32 -13.04 -29.90
C THR A 590 -7.94 -12.73 -29.35
N TRP A 591 -7.40 -11.54 -29.66
CA TRP A 591 -6.11 -11.09 -29.15
C TRP A 591 -6.04 -11.08 -27.62
N TYR A 592 -7.10 -10.62 -26.94
CA TYR A 592 -7.21 -10.56 -25.48
C TYR A 592 -7.01 -11.94 -24.85
N LYS A 593 -7.67 -12.96 -25.40
CA LYS A 593 -7.56 -14.35 -24.91
C LYS A 593 -6.20 -14.96 -25.15
N GLU A 594 -5.58 -14.67 -26.30
CA GLU A 594 -4.23 -15.14 -26.62
C GLU A 594 -3.15 -14.48 -25.73
N ASN A 595 -3.45 -13.30 -25.17
CA ASN A 595 -2.50 -12.49 -24.41
C ASN A 595 -2.90 -12.32 -22.93
N LEU A 596 -3.64 -13.26 -22.34
CA LEU A 596 -4.11 -13.17 -20.94
C LEU A 596 -2.97 -12.97 -19.93
N HIS A 597 -1.80 -13.53 -20.18
CA HIS A 597 -0.59 -13.35 -19.37
C HIS A 597 -0.03 -11.92 -19.36
N LYS A 598 -0.44 -11.06 -20.30
CA LYS A 598 -0.08 -9.64 -20.36
C LYS A 598 -1.13 -8.73 -19.71
N LEU A 599 -2.26 -9.29 -19.26
CA LEU A 599 -3.41 -8.50 -18.87
C LEU A 599 -3.54 -8.43 -17.35
N GLU A 600 -3.42 -7.22 -16.83
CA GLU A 600 -3.71 -6.92 -15.43
C GLU A 600 -5.20 -6.59 -15.28
N GLY A 601 -5.80 -6.98 -14.14
CA GLY A 601 -7.21 -6.70 -13.86
C GLY A 601 -8.18 -7.42 -14.81
N SER A 602 -7.85 -8.66 -15.19
CA SER A 602 -8.67 -9.43 -16.13
C SER A 602 -10.06 -9.75 -15.56
N GLU A 603 -10.16 -9.93 -14.25
CA GLU A 603 -11.40 -10.16 -13.52
C GLU A 603 -12.35 -8.95 -13.60
N GLU A 604 -11.80 -7.74 -13.61
CA GLU A 604 -12.50 -6.47 -13.69
C GLU A 604 -12.71 -5.99 -15.15
N THR A 605 -12.18 -6.70 -16.13
CA THR A 605 -12.32 -6.38 -17.55
C THR A 605 -13.56 -7.06 -18.13
N THR A 606 -14.66 -6.30 -18.18
CA THR A 606 -15.99 -6.81 -18.55
C THR A 606 -16.58 -6.13 -19.77
N CYS A 607 -17.54 -6.78 -20.42
CA CYS A 607 -18.27 -6.22 -21.55
C CYS A 607 -19.27 -5.15 -21.10
N ALA A 608 -19.38 -4.07 -21.87
CA ALA A 608 -20.50 -3.13 -21.75
C ALA A 608 -21.61 -3.42 -22.77
N ASN A 609 -21.22 -3.80 -23.99
CA ASN A 609 -22.13 -4.11 -25.09
C ASN A 609 -21.85 -5.52 -25.66
N PRO A 610 -22.85 -6.22 -26.20
CA PRO A 610 -24.28 -5.90 -26.15
C PRO A 610 -24.87 -6.10 -24.73
N PRO A 611 -26.09 -5.57 -24.45
CA PRO A 611 -26.73 -5.68 -23.13
C PRO A 611 -26.85 -7.13 -22.60
N SER A 612 -26.90 -8.12 -23.48
CA SER A 612 -27.00 -9.54 -23.13
C SER A 612 -25.75 -10.13 -22.45
N VAL A 613 -24.59 -9.50 -22.62
CA VAL A 613 -23.31 -9.93 -22.00
C VAL A 613 -22.72 -8.85 -21.11
N ARG A 614 -23.50 -7.82 -20.75
CA ARG A 614 -23.02 -6.73 -19.90
C ARG A 614 -22.54 -7.26 -18.56
N GLY A 615 -21.34 -6.89 -18.14
CA GLY A 615 -20.71 -7.36 -16.91
C GLY A 615 -20.04 -8.73 -17.00
N VAL A 616 -20.16 -9.43 -18.13
CA VAL A 616 -19.43 -10.70 -18.36
C VAL A 616 -17.96 -10.39 -18.64
N LYS A 617 -17.06 -11.17 -18.04
CA LYS A 617 -15.61 -11.05 -18.26
C LYS A 617 -15.24 -11.33 -19.71
N LEU A 618 -14.30 -10.58 -20.25
CA LEU A 618 -13.87 -10.76 -21.65
C LEU A 618 -13.25 -12.14 -21.93
N SER A 619 -12.57 -12.73 -20.93
CA SER A 619 -12.02 -14.09 -20.99
C SER A 619 -13.11 -15.15 -21.29
N ASP A 620 -14.32 -14.95 -20.77
CA ASP A 620 -15.44 -15.90 -20.87
C ASP A 620 -16.23 -15.76 -22.18
N VAL A 621 -16.12 -14.63 -22.89
CA VAL A 621 -16.91 -14.32 -24.09
C VAL A 621 -16.58 -15.24 -25.25
N LYS A 622 -17.53 -16.07 -25.71
CA LYS A 622 -17.37 -16.89 -26.91
C LYS A 622 -18.21 -16.32 -28.05
N LEU A 623 -17.54 -15.80 -29.09
CA LEU A 623 -18.20 -15.31 -30.30
C LEU A 623 -17.89 -16.22 -31.49
N SER A 624 -18.89 -16.44 -32.33
CA SER A 624 -18.73 -17.03 -33.65
C SER A 624 -19.21 -16.02 -34.68
N CYS A 625 -18.26 -15.42 -35.40
CA CYS A 625 -18.53 -14.40 -36.40
C CYS A 625 -18.26 -14.99 -37.77
N GLY A 626 -19.33 -15.29 -38.50
CA GLY A 626 -19.31 -15.76 -39.88
C GLY A 626 -20.63 -15.44 -40.55
N ILE A 627 -20.66 -15.44 -41.89
CA ILE A 627 -21.94 -15.43 -42.60
C ILE A 627 -22.61 -16.76 -42.26
N THR A 628 -23.73 -16.71 -41.55
CA THR A 628 -24.51 -17.92 -41.26
C THR A 628 -24.85 -18.62 -42.57
N ALA A 629 -24.99 -19.95 -42.58
CA ALA A 629 -25.42 -20.68 -43.77
C ALA A 629 -26.70 -20.08 -44.40
N ILE A 630 -27.54 -19.46 -43.55
CA ILE A 630 -28.73 -18.68 -43.91
C ILE A 630 -28.37 -17.41 -44.69
N GLY A 631 -27.35 -16.64 -44.28
CA GLY A 631 -26.89 -15.47 -45.01
C GLY A 631 -26.28 -15.80 -46.38
N ILE A 632 -25.56 -16.92 -46.49
CA ILE A 632 -25.05 -17.41 -47.78
C ILE A 632 -26.22 -17.87 -48.67
N PHE A 633 -27.22 -18.55 -48.11
CA PHE A 633 -28.44 -18.93 -48.80
C PHE A 633 -29.20 -17.72 -49.33
N PHE A 634 -29.41 -16.67 -48.53
CA PHE A 634 -30.09 -15.47 -48.99
C PHE A 634 -29.30 -14.69 -50.04
N LEU A 635 -27.96 -14.60 -49.90
CA LEU A 635 -27.11 -13.95 -50.91
C LEU A 635 -27.16 -14.70 -52.24
N THR A 636 -27.12 -16.04 -52.21
CA THR A 636 -27.21 -16.88 -53.41
C THR A 636 -28.59 -16.80 -54.06
N VAL A 637 -29.68 -16.84 -53.27
CA VAL A 637 -31.05 -16.64 -53.77
C VAL A 637 -31.21 -15.25 -54.39
N PHE A 638 -30.68 -14.20 -53.76
CA PHE A 638 -30.74 -12.84 -54.29
C PHE A 638 -29.99 -12.71 -55.62
N LEU A 639 -28.77 -13.25 -55.72
CA LEU A 639 -27.99 -13.28 -56.97
C LEU A 639 -28.70 -14.09 -58.07
N LEU A 640 -29.37 -15.19 -57.71
CA LEU A 640 -30.11 -16.02 -58.65
C LEU A 640 -31.39 -15.31 -59.16
N LEU A 641 -32.12 -14.63 -58.29
CA LEU A 641 -33.27 -13.80 -58.69
C LEU A 641 -32.85 -12.62 -59.55
N PHE A 642 -31.73 -11.96 -59.21
CA PHE A 642 -31.18 -10.85 -59.98
C PHE A 642 -30.77 -11.29 -61.39
N THR A 643 -30.10 -12.44 -61.53
CA THR A 643 -29.73 -12.99 -62.85
C THR A 643 -30.94 -13.39 -63.69
N ILE A 644 -31.99 -13.96 -63.07
CA ILE A 644 -33.25 -14.25 -63.77
C ILE A 644 -33.91 -12.95 -64.27
N LEU A 645 -33.99 -11.93 -63.42
CA LEU A 645 -34.52 -10.61 -63.79
C LEU A 645 -33.72 -9.97 -64.92
N LEU A 646 -32.39 -10.05 -64.87
CA LEU A 646 -31.50 -9.56 -65.91
C LEU A 646 -31.73 -10.31 -67.23
N PHE A 647 -31.88 -11.63 -67.19
CA PHE A 647 -32.18 -12.44 -68.37
C PHE A 647 -33.54 -12.07 -68.98
N PHE A 648 -34.58 -11.88 -68.17
CA PHE A 648 -35.89 -11.42 -68.63
C PHE A 648 -35.84 -10.00 -69.21
N ALA A 649 -35.11 -9.09 -68.58
CA ALA A 649 -34.90 -7.73 -69.06
C ALA A 649 -34.20 -7.75 -70.43
N VAL A 650 -33.09 -8.50 -70.56
CA VAL A 650 -32.35 -8.66 -71.83
C VAL A 650 -33.21 -9.33 -72.89
N LYS A 651 -33.96 -10.38 -72.55
CA LYS A 651 -34.89 -11.05 -73.48
C LYS A 651 -36.00 -10.12 -73.95
N ASN A 652 -36.58 -9.31 -73.07
CA ASN A 652 -37.58 -8.32 -73.44
C ASN A 652 -36.98 -7.19 -74.29
N LEU A 653 -35.76 -6.75 -73.98
CA LEU A 653 -35.03 -5.75 -74.75
C LEU A 653 -34.70 -6.26 -76.16
N LEU A 654 -34.28 -7.54 -76.28
CA LEU A 654 -34.04 -8.22 -77.55
C LEU A 654 -35.35 -8.44 -78.34
N ARG A 655 -36.45 -8.85 -77.68
CA ARG A 655 -37.78 -8.97 -78.31
C ARG A 655 -38.33 -7.62 -78.79
N TRP A 656 -38.11 -6.56 -78.04
CA TRP A 656 -38.47 -5.20 -78.44
C TRP A 656 -37.66 -4.77 -79.66
N LYS A 657 -36.35 -5.06 -79.68
CA LYS A 657 -35.45 -4.74 -80.80
C LYS A 657 -35.80 -5.50 -82.10
N TYR A 658 -36.23 -6.76 -82.02
CA TYR A 658 -36.62 -7.57 -83.18
C TYR A 658 -38.06 -7.35 -83.69
N ARG A 659 -38.90 -6.59 -82.97
CA ARG A 659 -40.24 -6.18 -83.43
C ARG A 659 -40.25 -4.86 -84.20
N HIS A 660 -39.10 -4.20 -84.29
CA HIS A 660 -38.90 -2.90 -84.95
C HIS A 660 -37.77 -2.91 -85.99
N ILE A 661 -37.47 -4.11 -86.52
CA ILE A 661 -36.75 -4.36 -87.78
C ILE A 661 -37.77 -5.03 -88.69
#